data_AF-A0A061NJL9-F1
#
_entry.id   AF-A0A061NJL9-F1
#
_cell.length_a   1.000
_cell.length_b   1.000
_cell.length_c   1.000
_cell.angle_alpha   90.00
_cell.angle_beta   90.00
_cell.angle_gamma   90.00
#
_symmetry.space_group_name_H-M   'P 1'
#
loop_
_entity.id
_entity.type
_entity.pdbx_description
1 polymer ?
#
loop_
_entity_poly.entity_id
_entity_poly.type
_entity_poly.pdbx_seq_one_letter_code
_entity_poly.pdbx_strand_id
1 'polypeptide(L)'
;MLGGVMGATLGVDHGLANSGHEMSGFGGAVSSEDEHASQAGMDMLNNGGNAVDAAIAVAAMQGVTRPYSGGIGGGGVMNLYLKETDEHIMINSLPVTPASFHDRTYFNEQTGSLYNQATRTSSGAAFSIPGTVKHWEHVIEEYGSLPMEDVLSPAIELARSGFVADANYVSETNRHADRFRLFTSSSDLFLDGGSVPAAGDTITNRDLARSYELIAEHGASVFYDGEIADAMRDTINEPPTVSNPSLNVLAGDVTSADFSNYEIIKEEPIHSTYREYDVYGAPPASSGGVTIASMLNMLENENLSNMSKEDAYHYYLESSRYAFADRRAYLGDPEVSDVPVNELLSDRYTQFRHSQLGERAAIGQVPPGNPRGVLESSPNLAYDFDEENGQEWSKEAFYRLDYGPANSPFDADFNVRNGQGEISLSERLPTRGSAYGRAAANVEPSYEQEVRLTVNADHTDSDQRLRLFLAGDVWQSGGSQPENGYGLELRLDRDEIRLFSIVDGTSHTLQTTSYALEDREHELAFVHTNNHLYAKAWASEEEEPRDWTLSSMLSGPMTINQPGRFMLSAINFSYDNTQQFSLDRVNVRSLDNDRVHTLRSEEEAEPAERQELPDEDADGFEIEEERSDESTIHLATSDAEGNVVSYTNTIVSIGGNGMVVPGYGFLLNNDAYNRIPTEHPTHPNYPQPGMRTLSSMSPTIVMKDGNPVVTVGAPGSDTIITTVAQILMNYLDRDLSLTEAIEEPRITQRNNFNAHTEFEGRYESETSDLRRALEERGHIVREGLHEIGAATGIAFHEDGRVSAAAEAERRGGGSALVQQQLFSDVPPDTFAYDAIMNLTAQGILTGYSDGTYRRSQAVNRGQSARIIARALELPSQKR
;
A
#
# COMPACT_ATOMS: atom_id res chain seq x y z
N MET A 1 55.28 -29.95 34.47
CA MET A 1 54.01 -30.37 35.08
C MET A 1 53.14 -29.14 35.22
N LEU A 2 51.97 -29.19 34.58
CA LEU A 2 50.75 -28.39 34.78
C LEU A 2 50.90 -26.86 34.76
N GLY A 3 50.59 -26.29 33.59
CA GLY A 3 50.12 -24.92 33.45
C GLY A 3 48.62 -24.82 33.70
N GLY A 4 48.19 -23.64 34.15
CA GLY A 4 46.80 -23.22 34.22
C GLY A 4 46.74 -21.77 33.71
N VAL A 5 46.07 -21.57 32.59
CA VAL A 5 45.81 -20.29 31.96
C VAL A 5 44.52 -19.73 32.56
N MET A 6 44.62 -18.59 33.24
CA MET A 6 43.46 -17.74 33.53
C MET A 6 43.12 -16.96 32.26
N GLY A 7 41.97 -17.25 31.66
CA GLY A 7 41.37 -16.42 30.63
C GLY A 7 40.86 -15.12 31.26
N ALA A 8 41.39 -14.00 30.79
CA ALA A 8 40.87 -12.67 31.10
C ALA A 8 39.65 -12.41 30.22
N THR A 9 38.47 -12.30 30.83
CA THR A 9 37.28 -11.69 30.23
C THR A 9 37.54 -10.20 30.05
N LEU A 10 37.88 -9.78 28.83
CA LEU A 10 37.83 -8.39 28.41
C LEU A 10 36.36 -8.07 28.11
N GLY A 11 35.65 -7.51 29.09
CA GLY A 11 34.44 -6.76 28.81
C GLY A 11 34.85 -5.48 28.10
N VAL A 12 34.60 -5.40 26.80
CA VAL A 12 34.70 -4.16 26.05
C VAL A 12 33.35 -3.47 26.21
N ASP A 13 33.35 -2.43 27.02
CA ASP A 13 32.27 -1.45 27.11
C ASP A 13 32.26 -0.67 25.79
N HIS A 14 31.49 -1.14 24.81
CA HIS A 14 31.20 -0.37 23.59
C HIS A 14 30.23 0.75 23.98
N GLY A 15 30.78 1.87 24.46
CA GLY A 15 30.03 3.12 24.47
C GLY A 15 29.59 3.40 23.02
N LEU A 16 28.27 3.34 22.79
CA LEU A 16 27.62 3.62 21.51
C LEU A 16 28.14 4.95 20.96
N ALA A 17 29.01 4.85 19.95
CA ALA A 17 29.67 5.99 19.32
C ALA A 17 28.84 6.41 18.11
N ASN A 18 28.11 7.53 18.21
CA ASN A 18 27.50 8.27 17.10
C ASN A 18 26.80 7.40 16.02
N SER A 19 25.71 6.70 16.35
CA SER A 19 24.78 6.25 15.30
C SER A 19 23.87 7.44 14.92
N GLY A 20 24.22 8.12 13.84
CA GLY A 20 23.31 9.10 13.22
C GLY A 20 22.21 8.40 12.42
N HIS A 21 21.16 9.13 12.08
CA HIS A 21 20.19 8.75 11.04
C HIS A 21 20.80 8.87 9.63
N GLU A 22 22.01 9.44 9.51
CA GLU A 22 22.77 9.52 8.27
C GLU A 22 24.25 9.22 8.55
N MET A 23 24.87 8.44 7.66
CA MET A 23 26.32 8.23 7.64
C MET A 23 26.84 8.03 6.23
N SER A 24 28.02 8.56 5.93
CA SER A 24 28.68 8.40 4.63
C SER A 24 30.12 7.88 4.80
N GLY A 25 30.55 6.98 3.92
CA GLY A 25 31.86 6.33 4.00
C GLY A 25 32.15 5.41 2.82
N PHE A 26 33.02 4.41 3.03
CA PHE A 26 33.45 3.44 2.01
C PHE A 26 33.37 2.02 2.57
N GLY A 27 33.08 1.04 1.73
CA GLY A 27 32.84 -0.34 2.14
C GLY A 27 31.36 -0.64 2.17
N GLY A 28 30.91 -1.47 3.10
CA GLY A 28 29.50 -1.78 3.29
C GLY A 28 28.72 -0.72 4.07
N ALA A 29 27.40 -0.76 3.96
CA ALA A 29 26.47 0.13 4.66
C ALA A 29 25.28 -0.67 5.19
N VAL A 30 24.67 -0.17 6.26
CA VAL A 30 23.49 -0.74 6.89
C VAL A 30 22.56 0.40 7.29
N SER A 31 21.28 0.28 6.95
CA SER A 31 20.23 1.20 7.36
C SER A 31 19.00 0.42 7.83
N SER A 32 18.45 0.76 8.99
CA SER A 32 17.28 0.11 9.60
C SER A 32 16.53 1.02 10.57
N GLU A 33 15.41 0.57 11.13
CA GLU A 33 14.58 1.32 12.10
C GLU A 33 15.07 1.20 13.56
N ASP A 34 16.23 0.58 13.80
CA ASP A 34 16.74 0.33 15.15
C ASP A 34 18.27 0.31 15.21
N GLU A 35 18.84 0.93 16.25
CA GLU A 35 20.29 1.02 16.41
C GLU A 35 20.94 -0.34 16.67
N HIS A 36 20.31 -1.20 17.48
CA HIS A 36 20.84 -2.55 17.72
C HIS A 36 20.83 -3.38 16.43
N ALA A 37 19.77 -3.23 15.62
CA ALA A 37 19.68 -3.92 14.35
C ALA A 37 20.74 -3.45 13.35
N SER A 38 20.92 -2.14 13.19
CA SER A 38 21.99 -1.61 12.33
C SER A 38 23.38 -2.06 12.80
N GLN A 39 23.62 -2.09 14.11
CA GLN A 39 24.88 -2.59 14.66
C GLN A 39 25.09 -4.08 14.40
N ALA A 40 24.06 -4.92 14.54
CA ALA A 40 24.15 -6.35 14.25
C ALA A 40 24.53 -6.61 12.78
N GLY A 41 23.92 -5.88 11.84
CA GLY A 41 24.31 -5.94 10.43
C GLY A 41 25.75 -5.49 10.20
N MET A 42 26.15 -4.39 10.86
CA MET A 42 27.51 -3.86 10.76
C MET A 42 28.55 -4.85 11.32
N ASP A 43 28.21 -5.57 12.39
CA ASP A 43 29.05 -6.61 12.97
C ASP A 43 29.22 -7.79 12.00
N MET A 44 28.19 -8.18 11.24
CA MET A 44 28.33 -9.20 10.19
C MET A 44 29.33 -8.74 9.13
N LEU A 45 29.15 -7.52 8.59
CA LEU A 45 30.05 -6.96 7.58
C LEU A 45 31.50 -6.86 8.09
N ASN A 46 31.70 -6.51 9.36
CA ASN A 46 33.03 -6.39 9.97
C ASN A 46 33.70 -7.73 10.26
N ASN A 47 32.92 -8.80 10.38
CA ASN A 47 33.40 -10.15 10.70
C ASN A 47 33.47 -11.08 9.47
N GLY A 48 33.45 -10.51 8.26
CA GLY A 48 33.63 -11.26 7.01
C GLY A 48 32.33 -11.77 6.38
N GLY A 49 31.18 -11.35 6.90
CA GLY A 49 29.89 -11.51 6.22
C GLY A 49 29.70 -10.51 5.09
N ASN A 50 28.73 -10.81 4.23
CA ASN A 50 28.34 -9.98 3.10
C ASN A 50 27.00 -9.25 3.38
N ALA A 51 26.46 -8.56 2.37
CA ALA A 51 25.22 -7.80 2.51
C ALA A 51 24.01 -8.69 2.92
N VAL A 52 23.98 -9.96 2.50
CA VAL A 52 22.91 -10.91 2.84
C VAL A 52 22.99 -11.33 4.30
N ASP A 53 24.19 -11.69 4.79
CA ASP A 53 24.40 -12.00 6.21
C ASP A 53 23.96 -10.82 7.10
N ALA A 54 24.38 -9.61 6.71
CA ALA A 54 24.00 -8.38 7.40
C ALA A 54 22.48 -8.15 7.39
N ALA A 55 21.82 -8.36 6.24
CA ALA A 55 20.38 -8.17 6.12
C ALA A 55 19.58 -9.10 7.04
N ILE A 56 19.99 -10.38 7.14
CA ILE A 56 19.31 -11.34 8.03
C ILE A 56 19.58 -11.03 9.50
N ALA A 57 20.81 -10.64 9.87
CA ALA A 57 21.12 -10.21 11.25
C ALA A 57 20.27 -8.98 11.65
N VAL A 58 20.14 -8.00 10.76
CA VAL A 58 19.29 -6.81 10.97
C VAL A 58 17.83 -7.22 11.13
N ALA A 59 17.30 -8.10 10.25
CA ALA A 59 15.92 -8.56 10.31
C ALA A 59 15.61 -9.33 11.61
N ALA A 60 16.51 -10.24 12.02
CA ALA A 60 16.38 -10.98 13.27
C ALA A 60 16.42 -10.06 14.50
N MET A 61 17.30 -9.07 14.50
CA MET A 61 17.39 -8.10 15.57
C MET A 61 16.14 -7.20 15.66
N GLN A 62 15.60 -6.75 14.53
CA GLN A 62 14.32 -6.02 14.51
C GLN A 62 13.15 -6.90 14.97
N GLY A 63 13.21 -8.23 14.79
CA GLY A 63 12.26 -9.16 15.41
C GLY A 63 12.30 -9.14 16.95
N VAL A 64 13.40 -8.69 17.55
CA VAL A 64 13.57 -8.50 18.99
C VAL A 64 13.14 -7.09 19.42
N THR A 65 13.64 -6.05 18.76
CA THR A 65 13.50 -4.65 19.19
C THR A 65 12.25 -3.95 18.62
N ARG A 66 11.74 -4.43 17.48
CA ARG A 66 10.52 -3.97 16.79
C ARG A 66 9.53 -5.15 16.59
N PRO A 67 9.21 -5.94 17.64
CA PRO A 67 8.51 -7.22 17.50
C PRO A 67 7.07 -7.08 16.98
N TYR A 68 6.52 -5.87 17.02
CA TYR A 68 5.16 -5.60 16.60
C TYR A 68 5.01 -5.42 15.09
N SER A 69 6.09 -5.26 14.33
CA SER A 69 5.99 -4.86 12.91
C SER A 69 6.49 -5.92 11.94
N GLY A 70 7.49 -6.71 12.33
CA GLY A 70 8.05 -7.79 11.54
C GLY A 70 8.67 -8.87 12.42
N GLY A 71 8.97 -10.02 11.84
CA GLY A 71 9.57 -11.15 12.54
C GLY A 71 9.22 -12.51 11.94
N ILE A 72 9.68 -13.57 12.60
CA ILE A 72 9.60 -14.94 12.08
C ILE A 72 8.16 -15.49 11.92
N GLY A 73 7.18 -14.91 12.62
CA GLY A 73 5.77 -15.25 12.44
C GLY A 73 5.09 -14.58 11.23
N GLY A 74 5.85 -13.88 10.38
CA GLY A 74 5.38 -13.20 9.17
C GLY A 74 6.11 -13.60 7.90
N GLY A 75 6.14 -12.69 6.94
CA GLY A 75 6.79 -12.89 5.64
C GLY A 75 7.27 -11.59 5.03
N GLY A 76 7.99 -11.68 3.91
CA GLY A 76 8.63 -10.52 3.30
C GLY A 76 9.03 -10.69 1.84
N VAL A 77 9.56 -9.62 1.26
CA VAL A 77 10.13 -9.60 -0.09
C VAL A 77 11.53 -8.99 -0.03
N MET A 78 12.53 -9.69 -0.57
CA MET A 78 13.92 -9.23 -0.65
C MET A 78 14.32 -9.00 -2.10
N ASN A 79 14.73 -7.77 -2.40
CA ASN A 79 15.34 -7.40 -3.67
C ASN A 79 16.87 -7.40 -3.49
N LEU A 80 17.54 -8.29 -4.20
CA LEU A 80 18.97 -8.59 -4.08
C LEU A 80 19.67 -8.28 -5.41
N TYR A 81 20.74 -7.49 -5.35
CA TYR A 81 21.68 -7.32 -6.44
C TYR A 81 23.05 -7.91 -6.07
N LEU A 82 23.56 -8.81 -6.90
CA LEU A 82 24.88 -9.42 -6.73
C LEU A 82 25.86 -8.84 -7.75
N LYS A 83 26.90 -8.15 -7.27
CA LYS A 83 27.83 -7.42 -8.16
C LYS A 83 28.74 -8.33 -8.96
N GLU A 84 29.16 -9.46 -8.40
CA GLU A 84 30.09 -10.37 -9.07
C GLU A 84 29.47 -11.00 -10.32
N THR A 85 28.21 -11.42 -10.21
CA THR A 85 27.46 -12.10 -11.27
C THR A 85 26.63 -11.15 -12.14
N ASP A 86 26.42 -9.91 -11.67
CA ASP A 86 25.51 -8.92 -12.28
C ASP A 86 24.06 -9.44 -12.34
N GLU A 87 23.62 -10.05 -11.23
CA GLU A 87 22.29 -10.66 -11.11
C GLU A 87 21.37 -9.83 -10.22
N HIS A 88 20.14 -9.65 -10.68
CA HIS A 88 19.03 -9.05 -9.93
C HIS A 88 18.04 -10.16 -9.56
N ILE A 89 17.79 -10.35 -8.27
CA ILE A 89 17.04 -11.48 -7.73
C ILE A 89 15.97 -10.94 -6.79
N MET A 90 14.75 -11.45 -6.93
CA MET A 90 13.69 -11.27 -5.94
C MET A 90 13.45 -12.58 -5.19
N ILE A 91 13.43 -12.51 -3.86
CA ILE A 91 12.98 -13.61 -3.00
C ILE A 91 11.67 -13.21 -2.35
N ASN A 92 10.60 -13.90 -2.71
CA ASN A 92 9.26 -13.71 -2.21
C ASN A 92 8.92 -14.78 -1.17
N SER A 93 8.75 -14.33 0.06
CA SER A 93 8.45 -15.14 1.24
C SER A 93 7.16 -14.67 1.91
N LEU A 94 6.23 -14.13 1.12
CA LEU A 94 4.92 -13.74 1.60
C LEU A 94 4.19 -14.93 2.25
N PRO A 95 3.40 -14.70 3.31
CA PRO A 95 2.59 -15.75 3.89
C PRO A 95 1.56 -16.31 2.88
N VAL A 96 1.21 -17.59 3.04
CA VAL A 96 0.25 -18.28 2.18
C VAL A 96 -0.97 -18.70 3.00
N THR A 97 -2.18 -18.43 2.51
CA THR A 97 -3.41 -18.82 3.22
C THR A 97 -3.54 -20.35 3.31
N PRO A 98 -4.04 -20.91 4.42
CA PRO A 98 -4.20 -22.35 4.56
C PRO A 98 -5.22 -22.92 3.57
N ALA A 99 -5.19 -24.24 3.35
CA ALA A 99 -6.14 -24.92 2.47
C ALA A 99 -7.62 -24.78 2.92
N SER A 100 -7.85 -24.47 4.19
CA SER A 100 -9.15 -24.21 4.79
C SER A 100 -9.65 -22.78 4.58
N PHE A 101 -8.83 -21.86 4.04
CA PHE A 101 -9.23 -20.47 3.86
C PHE A 101 -10.14 -20.30 2.63
N HIS A 102 -11.28 -19.64 2.82
CA HIS A 102 -12.23 -19.33 1.74
C HIS A 102 -13.08 -18.07 2.01
N ASP A 103 -13.93 -17.70 1.06
CA ASP A 103 -14.85 -16.55 1.08
C ASP A 103 -15.81 -16.48 2.29
N ARG A 104 -16.07 -17.60 2.98
CA ARG A 104 -16.96 -17.66 4.15
C ARG A 104 -16.21 -17.73 5.48
N THR A 105 -14.87 -17.72 5.49
CA THR A 105 -14.03 -17.82 6.70
C THR A 105 -14.45 -16.85 7.81
N TYR A 106 -14.83 -15.62 7.43
CA TYR A 106 -15.20 -14.57 8.39
C TYR A 106 -16.71 -14.37 8.56
N PHE A 107 -17.52 -15.34 8.16
CA PHE A 107 -18.97 -15.25 8.33
C PHE A 107 -19.44 -16.13 9.49
N ASN A 108 -20.33 -15.58 10.31
CA ASN A 108 -20.99 -16.35 11.34
C ASN A 108 -21.96 -17.35 10.69
N GLU A 109 -21.77 -18.65 10.91
CA GLU A 109 -22.59 -19.69 10.28
C GLU A 109 -24.09 -19.62 10.65
N GLN A 110 -24.42 -19.08 11.84
CA GLN A 110 -25.80 -19.01 12.31
C GLN A 110 -26.53 -17.78 11.77
N THR A 111 -25.84 -16.64 11.71
CA THR A 111 -26.46 -15.36 11.32
C THR A 111 -26.18 -14.98 9.86
N GLY A 112 -25.21 -15.62 9.21
CA GLY A 112 -24.71 -15.25 7.89
C GLY A 112 -24.01 -13.88 7.86
N SER A 113 -23.74 -13.28 9.02
CA SER A 113 -23.16 -11.93 9.13
C SER A 113 -21.64 -11.98 9.15
N LEU A 114 -21.00 -10.99 8.51
CA LEU A 114 -19.55 -10.81 8.57
C LEU A 114 -19.12 -10.40 9.99
N TYR A 115 -18.05 -11.00 10.51
CA TYR A 115 -17.43 -10.57 11.76
C TYR A 115 -16.76 -9.19 11.59
N ASN A 116 -16.84 -8.35 12.63
CA ASN A 116 -16.23 -7.03 12.62
C ASN A 116 -14.70 -7.09 12.44
N GLN A 117 -14.08 -5.99 12.02
CA GLN A 117 -12.65 -5.95 11.75
C GLN A 117 -11.80 -6.38 12.95
N ALA A 118 -12.11 -5.92 14.17
CA ALA A 118 -11.36 -6.27 15.38
C ALA A 118 -11.31 -7.79 15.63
N THR A 119 -12.43 -8.49 15.41
CA THR A 119 -12.50 -9.96 15.47
C THR A 119 -11.65 -10.60 14.39
N ARG A 120 -11.79 -10.15 13.13
CA ARG A 120 -11.03 -10.69 11.99
C ARG A 120 -9.52 -10.51 12.19
N THR A 121 -9.09 -9.33 12.62
CA THR A 121 -7.68 -9.02 12.92
C THR A 121 -7.15 -9.91 14.04
N SER A 122 -7.93 -10.14 15.11
CA SER A 122 -7.46 -10.78 16.34
C SER A 122 -7.90 -12.25 16.47
N SER A 123 -7.75 -13.03 15.40
CA SER A 123 -8.21 -14.41 15.33
C SER A 123 -7.21 -15.34 14.64
N GLY A 124 -7.24 -16.63 14.99
CA GLY A 124 -6.48 -17.67 14.30
C GLY A 124 -6.92 -17.85 12.85
N ALA A 125 -8.19 -17.56 12.54
CA ALA A 125 -8.71 -17.58 11.17
C ALA A 125 -8.02 -16.57 10.20
N ALA A 126 -7.30 -15.56 10.72
CA ALA A 126 -6.57 -14.59 9.90
C ALA A 126 -5.11 -14.97 9.63
N PHE A 127 -4.64 -16.07 10.20
CA PHE A 127 -3.27 -16.53 10.04
C PHE A 127 -3.04 -17.12 8.65
N SER A 128 -1.90 -16.74 8.07
CA SER A 128 -1.30 -17.38 6.90
C SER A 128 0.05 -17.97 7.29
N ILE A 129 0.51 -19.00 6.56
CA ILE A 129 1.71 -19.76 6.90
C ILE A 129 2.95 -18.86 6.68
N PRO A 130 3.78 -18.60 7.72
CA PRO A 130 4.89 -17.66 7.65
C PRO A 130 6.02 -18.14 6.73
N GLY A 131 6.67 -17.21 6.03
CA GLY A 131 7.76 -17.51 5.10
C GLY A 131 9.16 -17.14 5.55
N THR A 132 9.26 -16.35 6.62
CA THR A 132 10.50 -15.67 7.01
C THR A 132 11.67 -16.63 7.28
N VAL A 133 11.43 -17.75 7.98
CA VAL A 133 12.52 -18.66 8.37
C VAL A 133 13.07 -19.44 7.17
N LYS A 134 12.20 -19.93 6.28
CA LYS A 134 12.63 -20.62 5.05
C LYS A 134 13.37 -19.68 4.10
N HIS A 135 12.95 -18.42 4.06
CA HIS A 135 13.68 -17.37 3.34
C HIS A 135 15.09 -17.19 3.91
N TRP A 136 15.23 -16.95 5.22
CA TRP A 136 16.54 -16.73 5.83
C TRP A 136 17.49 -17.89 5.59
N GLU A 137 17.02 -19.14 5.77
CA GLU A 137 17.80 -20.35 5.47
C GLU A 137 18.27 -20.33 4.02
N HIS A 138 17.35 -20.16 3.06
CA HIS A 138 17.67 -20.18 1.64
C HIS A 138 18.72 -19.14 1.25
N VAL A 139 18.56 -17.88 1.67
CA VAL A 139 19.48 -16.81 1.23
C VAL A 139 20.82 -16.90 1.93
N ILE A 140 20.90 -17.38 3.17
CA ILE A 140 22.19 -17.62 3.82
C ILE A 140 22.92 -18.79 3.15
N GLU A 141 22.21 -19.87 2.81
CA GLU A 141 22.83 -21.04 2.15
C GLU A 141 23.31 -20.73 0.73
N GLU A 142 22.53 -19.98 -0.05
CA GLU A 142 22.83 -19.69 -1.46
C GLU A 142 23.73 -18.46 -1.65
N TYR A 143 23.58 -17.45 -0.79
CA TYR A 143 24.17 -16.13 -0.98
C TYR A 143 24.92 -15.59 0.24
N GLY A 144 24.85 -16.24 1.41
CA GLY A 144 25.56 -15.81 2.62
C GLY A 144 27.01 -16.28 2.65
N SER A 145 27.80 -15.65 3.52
CA SER A 145 29.19 -16.01 3.80
C SER A 145 29.38 -16.57 5.21
N LEU A 146 28.40 -16.40 6.10
CA LEU A 146 28.44 -16.83 7.50
C LEU A 146 27.40 -17.92 7.77
N PRO A 147 27.66 -18.83 8.74
CA PRO A 147 26.65 -19.80 9.15
C PRO A 147 25.49 -19.09 9.87
N MET A 148 24.28 -19.64 9.73
CA MET A 148 23.06 -19.14 10.39
C MET A 148 23.24 -18.90 11.90
N GLU A 149 24.02 -19.75 12.59
CA GLU A 149 24.35 -19.59 14.00
C GLU A 149 25.02 -18.25 14.31
N ASP A 150 26.02 -17.85 13.51
CA ASP A 150 26.73 -16.59 13.69
C ASP A 150 25.81 -15.40 13.37
N VAL A 151 24.97 -15.53 12.34
CA VAL A 151 24.04 -14.48 11.90
C VAL A 151 22.94 -14.20 12.92
N LEU A 152 22.39 -15.24 13.57
CA LEU A 152 21.33 -15.10 14.58
C LEU A 152 21.86 -14.81 15.99
N SER A 153 23.15 -15.04 16.25
CA SER A 153 23.76 -14.88 17.58
C SER A 153 23.49 -13.52 18.24
N PRO A 154 23.65 -12.37 17.56
CA PRO A 154 23.36 -11.07 18.17
C PRO A 154 21.92 -10.95 18.67
N ALA A 155 20.95 -11.41 17.88
CA ALA A 155 19.54 -11.36 18.24
C ALA A 155 19.22 -12.32 19.42
N ILE A 156 19.83 -13.51 19.44
CA ILE A 156 19.72 -14.46 20.57
C ILE A 156 20.21 -13.81 21.87
N GLU A 157 21.38 -13.16 21.83
CA GLU A 157 21.99 -12.52 22.99
C GLU A 157 21.17 -11.34 23.51
N LEU A 158 20.69 -10.47 22.62
CA LEU A 158 19.88 -9.32 23.01
C LEU A 158 18.49 -9.75 23.52
N ALA A 159 17.84 -10.72 22.89
CA ALA A 159 16.55 -11.23 23.36
C ALA A 159 16.65 -11.82 24.79
N ARG A 160 17.79 -12.41 25.13
CA ARG A 160 18.05 -12.97 26.47
C ARG A 160 18.43 -11.92 27.51
N SER A 161 19.29 -10.98 27.15
CA SER A 161 19.84 -9.97 28.06
C SER A 161 18.90 -8.76 28.23
N GLY A 162 18.16 -8.44 27.18
CA GLY A 162 17.15 -7.41 27.07
C GLY A 162 17.66 -6.10 26.49
N PHE A 163 16.71 -5.30 25.98
CA PHE A 163 16.93 -3.95 25.47
C PHE A 163 16.07 -2.94 26.22
N VAL A 164 16.36 -1.65 26.07
CA VAL A 164 15.60 -0.57 26.73
C VAL A 164 14.38 -0.22 25.89
N ALA A 165 13.19 -0.25 26.50
CA ALA A 165 11.95 0.20 25.87
C ALA A 165 12.02 1.70 25.55
N ASP A 166 12.07 2.03 24.26
CA ASP A 166 11.97 3.41 23.78
C ASP A 166 10.52 3.91 23.72
N ALA A 167 10.35 5.18 23.35
CA ALA A 167 9.02 5.78 23.26
C ALA A 167 8.12 5.12 22.21
N ASN A 168 8.70 4.62 21.11
CA ASN A 168 7.94 3.96 20.05
C ASN A 168 7.43 2.59 20.53
N TYR A 169 8.28 1.77 21.15
CA TYR A 169 7.91 0.49 21.73
C TYR A 169 6.75 0.65 22.73
N VAL A 170 6.86 1.62 23.64
CA VAL A 170 5.80 1.90 24.63
C VAL A 170 4.51 2.38 23.96
N SER A 171 4.61 3.25 22.96
CA SER A 171 3.46 3.75 22.19
C SER A 171 2.73 2.62 21.47
N GLU A 172 3.46 1.78 20.73
CA GLU A 172 2.90 0.63 20.02
C GLU A 172 2.29 -0.39 20.99
N THR A 173 2.97 -0.67 22.10
CA THR A 173 2.42 -1.53 23.17
C THR A 173 1.13 -0.98 23.74
N ASN A 174 1.09 0.33 24.02
CA ASN A 174 -0.08 0.99 24.60
C ASN A 174 -1.28 0.96 23.66
N ARG A 175 -1.08 1.31 22.38
CA ARG A 175 -2.15 1.30 21.37
C ARG A 175 -2.77 -0.09 21.19
N HIS A 176 -2.00 -1.14 21.45
CA HIS A 176 -2.41 -2.53 21.20
C HIS A 176 -2.61 -3.36 22.47
N ALA A 177 -2.54 -2.73 23.65
CA ALA A 177 -2.60 -3.42 24.94
C ALA A 177 -3.91 -4.21 25.11
N ASP A 178 -5.03 -3.67 24.62
CA ASP A 178 -6.33 -4.35 24.71
C ASP A 178 -6.38 -5.62 23.86
N ARG A 179 -5.73 -5.63 22.69
CA ARG A 179 -5.58 -6.85 21.89
C ARG A 179 -4.66 -7.85 22.58
N PHE A 180 -3.54 -7.40 23.16
CA PHE A 180 -2.64 -8.30 23.89
C PHE A 180 -3.30 -8.91 25.14
N ARG A 181 -4.23 -8.18 25.80
CA ARG A 181 -5.04 -8.68 26.93
C ARG A 181 -6.00 -9.81 26.56
N LEU A 182 -6.28 -10.04 25.28
CA LEU A 182 -7.11 -11.17 24.85
C LEU A 182 -6.41 -12.50 25.08
N PHE A 183 -5.08 -12.52 25.02
CA PHE A 183 -4.26 -13.72 25.01
C PHE A 183 -3.33 -13.77 26.21
N THR A 184 -3.31 -14.92 26.89
CA THR A 184 -2.49 -15.12 28.08
C THR A 184 -1.00 -14.98 27.78
N SER A 185 -0.51 -15.60 26.69
CA SER A 185 0.89 -15.54 26.27
C SER A 185 1.36 -14.13 25.94
N SER A 186 0.54 -13.35 25.23
CA SER A 186 0.88 -11.99 24.83
C SER A 186 0.84 -11.01 26.01
N SER A 187 -0.12 -11.21 26.92
CA SER A 187 -0.17 -10.46 28.18
C SER A 187 1.08 -10.70 29.03
N ASP A 188 1.49 -11.95 29.17
CA ASP A 188 2.66 -12.32 29.97
C ASP A 188 3.97 -11.78 29.38
N LEU A 189 4.07 -11.67 28.04
CA LEU A 189 5.29 -11.18 27.38
C LEU A 189 5.37 -9.65 27.32
N PHE A 190 4.27 -8.97 26.96
CA PHE A 190 4.30 -7.54 26.63
C PHE A 190 3.75 -6.63 27.73
N LEU A 191 3.06 -7.16 28.74
CA LEU A 191 2.44 -6.37 29.81
C LEU A 191 3.01 -6.72 31.19
N ASP A 192 3.70 -5.77 31.84
CA ASP A 192 4.22 -5.95 33.19
C ASP A 192 3.06 -5.99 34.21
N GLY A 193 2.74 -7.19 34.68
CA GLY A 193 1.60 -7.41 35.57
C GLY A 193 0.26 -6.94 34.98
N GLY A 194 0.12 -6.96 33.65
CA GLY A 194 -1.06 -6.50 32.90
C GLY A 194 -1.05 -5.01 32.54
N SER A 195 0.00 -4.27 32.91
CA SER A 195 0.20 -2.85 32.57
C SER A 195 1.21 -2.68 31.44
N VAL A 196 1.10 -1.59 30.68
CA VAL A 196 2.09 -1.24 29.65
C VAL A 196 3.43 -0.92 30.33
N PRO A 197 4.57 -1.42 29.83
CA PRO A 197 5.89 -1.07 30.36
C PRO A 197 6.17 0.43 30.22
N ALA A 198 6.99 0.97 31.10
CA ALA A 198 7.41 2.36 31.04
C ALA A 198 8.62 2.53 30.11
N ALA A 199 8.75 3.73 29.51
CA ALA A 199 9.94 4.07 28.76
C ALA A 199 11.17 4.01 29.69
N GLY A 200 12.22 3.33 29.26
CA GLY A 200 13.40 3.05 30.08
C GLY A 200 13.41 1.68 30.75
N ASP A 201 12.30 0.94 30.77
CA ASP A 201 12.26 -0.43 31.29
C ASP A 201 13.08 -1.38 30.39
N THR A 202 13.62 -2.45 30.98
CA THR A 202 14.34 -3.48 30.23
C THR A 202 13.38 -4.59 29.79
N ILE A 203 13.26 -4.78 28.48
CA ILE A 203 12.42 -5.80 27.86
C ILE A 203 13.26 -7.03 27.56
N THR A 204 12.81 -8.21 27.99
CA THR A 204 13.48 -9.49 27.69
C THR A 204 12.50 -10.46 27.05
N ASN A 205 12.98 -11.27 26.10
CA ASN A 205 12.19 -12.31 25.45
C ASN A 205 13.01 -13.60 25.30
N ARG A 206 13.11 -14.35 26.41
CA ARG A 206 13.91 -15.59 26.46
C ARG A 206 13.33 -16.71 25.59
N ASP A 207 12.02 -16.69 25.37
CA ASP A 207 11.34 -17.65 24.52
C ASP A 207 11.70 -17.42 23.04
N LEU A 208 11.78 -16.17 22.60
CA LEU A 208 12.30 -15.85 21.26
C LEU A 208 13.78 -16.20 21.12
N ALA A 209 14.59 -15.95 22.15
CA ALA A 209 15.99 -16.39 22.15
C ALA A 209 16.10 -17.90 21.92
N ARG A 210 15.27 -18.70 22.61
CA ARG A 210 15.18 -20.15 22.40
C ARG A 210 14.76 -20.50 20.96
N SER A 211 13.77 -19.80 20.41
CA SER A 211 13.33 -20.04 19.03
C SER A 211 14.45 -19.81 18.02
N TYR A 212 15.21 -18.71 18.17
CA TYR A 212 16.38 -18.46 17.32
C TYR A 212 17.50 -19.46 17.53
N GLU A 213 17.73 -19.95 18.75
CA GLU A 213 18.69 -21.05 18.99
C GLU A 213 18.29 -22.34 18.26
N LEU A 214 17.01 -22.71 18.31
CA LEU A 214 16.50 -23.88 17.60
C LEU A 214 16.63 -23.73 16.09
N ILE A 215 16.32 -22.55 15.56
CA ILE A 215 16.47 -22.26 14.12
C ILE A 215 17.95 -22.27 13.72
N ALA A 216 18.84 -21.72 14.53
CA ALA A 216 20.28 -21.78 14.30
C ALA A 216 20.81 -23.22 14.30
N GLU A 217 20.32 -24.08 15.19
CA GLU A 217 20.79 -25.47 15.33
C GLU A 217 20.17 -26.42 14.28
N HIS A 218 18.92 -26.21 13.88
CA HIS A 218 18.13 -27.18 13.11
C HIS A 218 17.61 -26.65 11.77
N GLY A 219 17.91 -25.40 11.43
CA GLY A 219 17.44 -24.75 10.21
C GLY A 219 15.92 -24.56 10.20
N ALA A 220 15.32 -24.41 9.03
CA ALA A 220 13.88 -24.19 8.89
C ALA A 220 13.04 -25.41 9.30
N SER A 221 13.63 -26.61 9.31
CA SER A 221 12.91 -27.85 9.62
C SER A 221 12.18 -27.82 10.96
N VAL A 222 12.77 -27.19 11.99
CA VAL A 222 12.13 -27.07 13.31
C VAL A 222 10.88 -26.17 13.29
N PHE A 223 10.82 -25.23 12.33
CA PHE A 223 9.76 -24.24 12.16
C PHE A 223 8.58 -24.75 11.32
N TYR A 224 8.82 -25.65 10.36
CA TYR A 224 7.78 -26.17 9.46
C TYR A 224 7.35 -27.61 9.75
N ASP A 225 8.23 -28.44 10.32
CA ASP A 225 7.96 -29.87 10.60
C ASP A 225 8.27 -30.27 12.06
N GLY A 226 8.71 -29.32 12.90
CA GLY A 226 9.19 -29.57 14.25
C GLY A 226 8.35 -28.96 15.37
N GLU A 227 8.98 -28.78 16.54
CA GLU A 227 8.28 -28.37 17.75
C GLU A 227 7.72 -26.93 17.70
N ILE A 228 8.27 -26.06 16.86
CA ILE A 228 7.72 -24.71 16.63
C ILE A 228 6.49 -24.79 15.71
N ALA A 229 6.50 -25.65 14.69
CA ALA A 229 5.35 -25.87 13.81
C ALA A 229 4.13 -26.39 14.60
N ASP A 230 4.37 -27.36 15.49
CA ASP A 230 3.35 -27.91 16.38
C ASP A 230 2.75 -26.83 17.28
N ALA A 231 3.59 -26.00 17.90
CA ALA A 231 3.12 -24.94 18.79
C ALA A 231 2.35 -23.83 18.06
N MET A 232 2.76 -23.49 16.83
CA MET A 232 1.99 -22.54 16.00
C MET A 232 0.61 -23.09 15.67
N ARG A 233 0.53 -24.34 15.17
CA ARG A 233 -0.75 -24.97 14.86
C ARG A 233 -1.67 -25.01 16.08
N ASP A 234 -1.15 -25.43 17.24
CA ASP A 234 -1.92 -25.50 18.46
C ASP A 234 -2.40 -24.09 18.89
N THR A 235 -1.56 -23.06 18.77
CA THR A 235 -1.92 -21.66 19.05
C THR A 235 -3.01 -21.14 18.11
N ILE A 236 -2.97 -21.50 16.83
CA ILE A 236 -3.94 -21.02 15.82
C ILE A 236 -5.28 -21.74 15.93
N ASN A 237 -5.25 -23.07 16.08
CA ASN A 237 -6.47 -23.89 16.14
C ASN A 237 -7.11 -23.85 17.54
N GLU A 238 -6.31 -23.61 18.59
CA GLU A 238 -6.78 -23.46 19.97
C GLU A 238 -6.21 -22.17 20.61
N PRO A 239 -6.70 -20.98 20.21
CA PRO A 239 -6.18 -19.70 20.68
C PRO A 239 -6.08 -19.59 22.21
N PRO A 240 -4.92 -19.16 22.79
CA PRO A 240 -4.65 -19.14 24.23
C PRO A 240 -5.33 -17.95 24.94
N THR A 241 -6.64 -17.86 24.77
CA THR A 241 -7.48 -16.77 25.26
C THR A 241 -7.63 -16.76 26.77
N VAL A 242 -7.85 -15.58 27.34
CA VAL A 242 -8.33 -15.45 28.71
C VAL A 242 -9.73 -16.06 28.85
N SER A 243 -10.17 -16.40 30.08
CA SER A 243 -11.43 -17.13 30.30
C SER A 243 -12.71 -16.43 29.81
N ASN A 244 -12.66 -15.11 29.58
CA ASN A 244 -13.78 -14.32 29.07
C ASN A 244 -13.23 -13.14 28.24
N PRO A 245 -12.79 -13.39 27.00
CA PRO A 245 -12.21 -12.35 26.15
C PRO A 245 -13.26 -11.31 25.77
N SER A 246 -12.85 -10.06 25.55
CA SER A 246 -13.74 -8.97 25.14
C SER A 246 -14.18 -9.07 23.67
N LEU A 247 -13.52 -9.93 22.88
CA LEU A 247 -13.81 -10.20 21.47
C LEU A 247 -14.04 -11.70 21.24
N ASN A 248 -14.82 -12.03 20.21
CA ASN A 248 -15.00 -13.39 19.76
C ASN A 248 -13.78 -13.82 18.93
N VAL A 249 -12.81 -14.48 19.54
CA VAL A 249 -11.62 -14.98 18.82
C VAL A 249 -11.98 -16.25 18.05
N LEU A 250 -11.87 -16.20 16.72
CA LEU A 250 -12.11 -17.35 15.86
C LEU A 250 -10.87 -18.24 15.84
N ALA A 251 -11.06 -19.55 16.02
CA ALA A 251 -10.02 -20.53 15.75
C ALA A 251 -9.67 -20.53 14.25
N GLY A 252 -8.41 -20.82 13.92
CA GLY A 252 -8.03 -21.21 12.57
C GLY A 252 -8.33 -22.70 12.33
N ASP A 253 -7.95 -23.17 11.15
CA ASP A 253 -7.98 -24.58 10.78
C ASP A 253 -6.75 -24.89 9.92
N VAL A 254 -5.57 -24.86 10.56
CA VAL A 254 -4.30 -25.16 9.91
C VAL A 254 -3.84 -26.57 10.20
N THR A 255 -3.25 -27.22 9.20
CA THR A 255 -2.77 -28.61 9.24
C THR A 255 -1.26 -28.67 9.11
N SER A 256 -0.64 -29.78 9.52
CA SER A 256 0.79 -29.99 9.25
C SER A 256 1.14 -29.92 7.75
N ALA A 257 0.19 -30.27 6.87
CA ALA A 257 0.39 -30.18 5.43
C ALA A 257 0.49 -28.73 4.95
N ASP A 258 -0.23 -27.79 5.57
CA ASP A 258 -0.12 -26.37 5.22
C ASP A 258 1.29 -25.84 5.50
N PHE A 259 1.92 -26.26 6.61
CA PHE A 259 3.30 -25.90 6.94
C PHE A 259 4.32 -26.62 6.04
N SER A 260 4.21 -27.94 5.89
CA SER A 260 5.20 -28.73 5.12
C SER A 260 5.21 -28.42 3.62
N ASN A 261 4.10 -27.89 3.08
CA ASN A 261 3.97 -27.52 1.68
C ASN A 261 4.38 -26.07 1.37
N TYR A 262 4.71 -25.28 2.39
CA TYR A 262 5.11 -23.88 2.17
C TYR A 262 6.42 -23.81 1.40
N GLU A 263 6.43 -23.02 0.33
CA GLU A 263 7.63 -22.74 -0.48
C GLU A 263 7.80 -21.23 -0.70
N ILE A 264 9.05 -20.79 -0.66
CA ILE A 264 9.43 -19.46 -1.12
C ILE A 264 9.46 -19.42 -2.65
N ILE A 265 9.33 -18.24 -3.23
CA ILE A 265 9.49 -18.03 -4.67
C ILE A 265 10.77 -17.22 -4.90
N LYS A 266 11.62 -17.74 -5.80
CA LYS A 266 12.73 -16.98 -6.38
C LYS A 266 12.33 -16.59 -7.80
N GLU A 267 12.37 -15.31 -8.09
CA GLU A 267 11.90 -14.75 -9.36
C GLU A 267 12.73 -13.53 -9.77
N GLU A 268 12.55 -13.06 -11.00
CA GLU A 268 13.13 -11.80 -11.45
C GLU A 268 12.33 -10.62 -10.87
N PRO A 269 12.98 -9.55 -10.40
CA PRO A 269 12.26 -8.35 -9.99
C PRO A 269 11.55 -7.69 -11.18
N ILE A 270 10.52 -6.90 -10.89
CA ILE A 270 9.95 -5.98 -11.87
C ILE A 270 11.04 -5.01 -12.31
N HIS A 271 11.32 -5.00 -13.60
CA HIS A 271 12.25 -4.07 -14.23
C HIS A 271 11.47 -3.06 -15.06
N SER A 272 11.67 -1.77 -14.76
CA SER A 272 11.19 -0.64 -15.57
C SER A 272 12.32 0.35 -15.80
N THR A 273 12.22 1.14 -16.86
CA THR A 273 13.12 2.27 -17.09
C THR A 273 12.46 3.56 -16.65
N TYR A 274 13.22 4.46 -16.06
CA TYR A 274 12.79 5.83 -15.75
C TYR A 274 13.90 6.79 -16.17
N ARG A 275 13.74 7.49 -17.29
CA ARG A 275 14.77 8.34 -17.90
C ARG A 275 16.03 7.52 -18.21
N GLU A 276 17.16 7.85 -17.59
CA GLU A 276 18.41 7.09 -17.70
C GLU A 276 18.57 5.97 -16.66
N TYR A 277 17.58 5.76 -15.79
CA TYR A 277 17.68 4.83 -14.67
C TYR A 277 16.94 3.52 -14.96
N ASP A 278 17.51 2.40 -14.51
CA ASP A 278 16.81 1.12 -14.38
C ASP A 278 16.25 1.00 -12.96
N VAL A 279 14.97 0.72 -12.82
CA VAL A 279 14.26 0.60 -11.54
C VAL A 279 13.82 -0.85 -11.34
N TYR A 280 14.31 -1.46 -10.27
CA TYR A 280 13.99 -2.84 -9.89
C TYR A 280 13.11 -2.85 -8.64
N GLY A 281 11.94 -3.49 -8.72
CA GLY A 281 10.98 -3.56 -7.62
C GLY A 281 10.33 -4.93 -7.44
N ALA A 282 9.54 -5.07 -6.38
CA ALA A 282 8.86 -6.32 -6.06
C ALA A 282 7.76 -6.68 -7.09
N PRO A 283 7.72 -7.92 -7.60
CA PRO A 283 6.64 -8.44 -8.43
C PRO A 283 5.41 -8.81 -7.58
N PRO A 284 4.24 -8.97 -8.23
CA PRO A 284 3.06 -9.56 -7.61
C PRO A 284 3.40 -10.93 -6.99
N ALA A 285 2.91 -11.30 -5.81
CA ALA A 285 1.79 -10.73 -5.06
C ALA A 285 2.09 -9.43 -4.28
N SER A 286 3.29 -8.85 -4.35
CA SER A 286 3.46 -7.44 -3.96
C SER A 286 3.03 -6.50 -5.08
N SER A 287 2.19 -5.53 -4.75
CA SER A 287 1.78 -4.47 -5.66
C SER A 287 2.81 -3.35 -5.83
N GLY A 288 3.82 -3.31 -4.97
CA GLY A 288 4.74 -2.19 -4.82
C GLY A 288 5.50 -1.84 -6.09
N GLY A 289 6.25 -2.80 -6.65
CA GLY A 289 7.12 -2.58 -7.80
C GLY A 289 6.36 -2.14 -9.04
N VAL A 290 5.24 -2.82 -9.37
CA VAL A 290 4.40 -2.47 -10.53
C VAL A 290 3.77 -1.09 -10.37
N THR A 291 3.27 -0.76 -9.18
CA THR A 291 2.60 0.53 -8.95
C THR A 291 3.60 1.68 -9.01
N ILE A 292 4.78 1.55 -8.40
CA ILE A 292 5.85 2.56 -8.47
C ILE A 292 6.35 2.72 -9.91
N ALA A 293 6.62 1.61 -10.61
CA ALA A 293 7.04 1.67 -12.01
C ALA A 293 5.99 2.38 -12.89
N SER A 294 4.71 2.09 -12.71
CA SER A 294 3.62 2.79 -13.41
C SER A 294 3.62 4.30 -13.12
N MET A 295 3.78 4.69 -11.84
CA MET A 295 3.90 6.10 -11.44
C MET A 295 5.09 6.80 -12.12
N LEU A 296 6.27 6.19 -12.06
CA LEU A 296 7.49 6.73 -12.67
C LEU A 296 7.34 6.83 -14.19
N ASN A 297 6.83 5.82 -14.87
CA ASN A 297 6.65 5.84 -16.33
C ASN A 297 5.65 6.93 -16.78
N MET A 298 4.64 7.26 -15.97
CA MET A 298 3.78 8.42 -16.22
C MET A 298 4.56 9.73 -16.03
N LEU A 299 5.28 9.86 -14.92
CA LEU A 299 6.07 11.05 -14.58
C LEU A 299 7.26 11.32 -15.52
N GLU A 300 7.72 10.32 -16.27
CA GLU A 300 8.85 10.47 -17.21
C GLU A 300 8.56 11.52 -18.29
N ASN A 301 7.28 11.69 -18.64
CA ASN A 301 6.81 12.67 -19.61
C ASN A 301 6.81 14.12 -19.06
N GLU A 302 7.01 14.30 -17.76
CA GLU A 302 7.10 15.61 -17.12
C GLU A 302 8.56 16.03 -16.88
N ASN A 303 8.80 17.34 -16.91
CA ASN A 303 10.10 17.93 -16.59
C ASN A 303 10.16 18.40 -15.13
N LEU A 304 10.06 17.44 -14.21
CA LEU A 304 9.93 17.69 -12.77
C LEU A 304 11.09 18.50 -12.18
N SER A 305 12.30 18.39 -12.74
CA SER A 305 13.49 19.13 -12.30
C SER A 305 13.39 20.64 -12.56
N ASN A 306 12.60 21.06 -13.54
CA ASN A 306 12.39 22.48 -13.87
C ASN A 306 11.03 23.02 -13.35
N MET A 307 10.27 22.19 -12.65
CA MET A 307 8.98 22.55 -12.07
C MET A 307 9.15 23.14 -10.66
N SER A 308 8.13 23.89 -10.22
CA SER A 308 8.00 24.26 -8.81
C SER A 308 7.78 23.01 -7.94
N LYS A 309 7.85 23.14 -6.61
CA LYS A 309 7.52 22.02 -5.70
C LYS A 309 6.06 21.61 -5.86
N GLU A 310 5.20 22.61 -5.95
CA GLU A 310 3.76 22.50 -6.05
C GLU A 310 3.32 21.79 -7.33
N ASP A 311 3.94 22.16 -8.47
CA ASP A 311 3.68 21.54 -9.77
C ASP A 311 4.12 20.07 -9.78
N ALA A 312 5.35 19.78 -9.32
CA ALA A 312 5.86 18.41 -9.29
C ALA A 312 5.01 17.51 -8.38
N TYR A 313 4.63 18.02 -7.20
CA TYR A 313 3.81 17.28 -6.24
C TYR A 313 2.39 17.05 -6.77
N HIS A 314 1.83 17.98 -7.53
CA HIS A 314 0.56 17.76 -8.22
C HIS A 314 0.62 16.56 -9.17
N TYR A 315 1.60 16.52 -10.08
CA TYR A 315 1.74 15.40 -11.01
C TYR A 315 2.08 14.09 -10.32
N TYR A 316 2.85 14.12 -9.24
CA TYR A 316 3.10 12.94 -8.39
C TYR A 316 1.82 12.39 -7.76
N LEU A 317 0.96 13.25 -7.20
CA LEU A 317 -0.30 12.82 -6.59
C LEU A 317 -1.28 12.28 -7.63
N GLU A 318 -1.35 12.91 -8.79
CA GLU A 318 -2.21 12.43 -9.87
C GLU A 318 -1.69 11.13 -10.48
N SER A 319 -0.39 10.99 -10.74
CA SER A 319 0.18 9.71 -11.19
C SER A 319 -0.07 8.60 -10.16
N SER A 320 0.06 8.91 -8.87
CA SER A 320 -0.29 7.99 -7.79
C SER A 320 -1.76 7.59 -7.84
N ARG A 321 -2.67 8.56 -7.98
CA ARG A 321 -4.12 8.30 -8.05
C ARG A 321 -4.47 7.30 -9.16
N TYR A 322 -3.92 7.50 -10.35
CA TYR A 322 -4.21 6.65 -11.51
C TYR A 322 -3.55 5.27 -11.38
N ALA A 323 -2.33 5.18 -10.85
CA ALA A 323 -1.65 3.91 -10.58
C ALA A 323 -2.38 3.09 -9.50
N PHE A 324 -2.90 3.74 -8.46
CA PHE A 324 -3.68 3.08 -7.40
C PHE A 324 -5.04 2.57 -7.87
N ALA A 325 -5.66 3.25 -8.85
CA ALA A 325 -6.86 2.73 -9.52
C ALA A 325 -6.57 1.39 -10.20
N ASP A 326 -5.47 1.31 -10.95
CA ASP A 326 -5.05 0.11 -11.68
C ASP A 326 -4.60 -1.00 -10.72
N ARG A 327 -3.82 -0.65 -9.70
CA ARG A 327 -3.43 -1.55 -8.61
C ARG A 327 -4.63 -2.27 -8.02
N ARG A 328 -5.68 -1.53 -7.68
CA ARG A 328 -6.88 -2.09 -7.05
C ARG A 328 -7.58 -3.09 -7.97
N ALA A 329 -7.67 -2.78 -9.26
CA ALA A 329 -8.43 -3.59 -10.21
C ALA A 329 -7.70 -4.85 -10.71
N TYR A 330 -6.37 -4.84 -10.74
CA TYR A 330 -5.59 -5.84 -11.50
C TYR A 330 -4.52 -6.58 -10.71
N LEU A 331 -3.99 -6.04 -9.60
CA LEU A 331 -2.88 -6.68 -8.90
C LEU A 331 -3.37 -7.65 -7.83
N GLY A 332 -2.83 -8.86 -7.84
CA GLY A 332 -3.10 -9.95 -6.89
C GLY A 332 -2.00 -11.01 -6.97
N ASP A 333 -2.26 -12.22 -6.51
CA ASP A 333 -1.29 -13.32 -6.59
C ASP A 333 -1.31 -13.98 -7.98
N PRO A 334 -0.19 -13.95 -8.73
CA PRO A 334 -0.12 -14.53 -10.07
C PRO A 334 -0.22 -16.06 -10.08
N GLU A 335 -0.01 -16.74 -8.96
CA GLU A 335 -0.17 -18.20 -8.86
C GLU A 335 -1.65 -18.64 -8.90
N VAL A 336 -2.59 -17.72 -8.58
CA VAL A 336 -4.03 -18.01 -8.53
C VAL A 336 -4.87 -17.11 -9.43
N SER A 337 -4.29 -16.06 -10.01
CA SER A 337 -5.00 -15.09 -10.83
C SER A 337 -4.16 -14.56 -11.99
N ASP A 338 -4.83 -14.04 -13.02
CA ASP A 338 -4.19 -13.51 -14.21
C ASP A 338 -3.90 -12.00 -14.06
N VAL A 339 -2.63 -11.65 -13.87
CA VAL A 339 -2.16 -10.28 -13.60
C VAL A 339 -1.48 -9.68 -14.85
N PRO A 340 -2.01 -8.58 -15.44
CA PRO A 340 -1.50 -7.99 -16.68
C PRO A 340 -0.28 -7.07 -16.46
N VAL A 341 0.79 -7.58 -15.84
CA VAL A 341 1.99 -6.78 -15.49
C VAL A 341 2.62 -6.11 -16.71
N ASN A 342 2.84 -6.88 -17.79
CA ASN A 342 3.50 -6.37 -19.00
C ASN A 342 2.68 -5.27 -19.67
N GLU A 343 1.36 -5.42 -19.68
CA GLU A 343 0.45 -4.44 -20.26
C GLU A 343 0.38 -3.17 -19.40
N LEU A 344 0.30 -3.31 -18.07
CA LEU A 344 0.28 -2.20 -17.11
C LEU A 344 1.55 -1.33 -17.16
N LEU A 345 2.69 -1.92 -17.49
CA LEU A 345 3.98 -1.23 -17.57
C LEU A 345 4.41 -0.84 -18.99
N SER A 346 3.61 -1.20 -20.01
CA SER A 346 3.94 -0.87 -21.39
C SER A 346 3.93 0.64 -21.64
N ASP A 347 4.90 1.16 -22.40
CA ASP A 347 4.99 2.59 -22.78
C ASP A 347 3.67 3.13 -23.32
N ARG A 348 2.98 2.33 -24.15
CA ARG A 348 1.70 2.71 -24.74
C ARG A 348 0.64 2.95 -23.66
N TYR A 349 0.56 2.07 -22.67
CA TYR A 349 -0.45 2.16 -21.62
C TYR A 349 -0.11 3.28 -20.63
N THR A 350 1.14 3.41 -20.20
CA THR A 350 1.56 4.46 -19.27
C THR A 350 1.50 5.85 -19.90
N GLN A 351 1.76 6.01 -21.21
CA GLN A 351 1.49 7.24 -21.95
C GLN A 351 -0.01 7.56 -22.04
N PHE A 352 -0.86 6.54 -22.20
CA PHE A 352 -2.31 6.72 -22.14
C PHE A 352 -2.76 7.18 -20.75
N ARG A 353 -2.23 6.61 -19.67
CA ARG A 353 -2.55 7.07 -18.30
C ARG A 353 -2.01 8.48 -18.04
N HIS A 354 -0.80 8.78 -18.52
CA HIS A 354 -0.21 10.12 -18.45
C HIS A 354 -1.06 11.18 -19.14
N SER A 355 -1.65 10.90 -20.31
CA SER A 355 -2.49 11.89 -21.02
C SER A 355 -3.76 12.28 -20.26
N GLN A 356 -4.12 11.54 -19.22
CA GLN A 356 -5.26 11.82 -18.34
C GLN A 356 -4.88 12.71 -17.14
N LEU A 357 -3.58 12.96 -16.91
CA LEU A 357 -3.11 13.87 -15.87
C LEU A 357 -3.30 15.32 -16.36
N GLY A 358 -4.23 16.03 -15.74
CA GLY A 358 -4.54 17.42 -16.08
C GLY A 358 -3.69 18.44 -15.31
N GLU A 359 -3.87 19.74 -15.60
CA GLU A 359 -3.30 20.82 -14.77
C GLU A 359 -4.05 21.01 -13.43
N ARG A 360 -5.24 20.40 -13.34
CA ARG A 360 -6.09 20.35 -12.15
C ARG A 360 -6.28 18.89 -11.74
N ALA A 361 -6.42 18.68 -10.43
CA ALA A 361 -6.63 17.37 -9.87
C ALA A 361 -7.92 16.73 -10.41
N ALA A 362 -7.86 15.43 -10.68
CA ALA A 362 -9.05 14.66 -11.00
C ALA A 362 -10.07 14.76 -9.87
N ILE A 363 -11.34 14.75 -10.26
CA ILE A 363 -12.46 14.86 -9.33
C ILE A 363 -12.82 13.46 -8.85
N GLY A 364 -12.87 13.29 -7.53
CA GLY A 364 -13.23 12.02 -6.92
C GLY A 364 -12.27 10.87 -7.26
N GLN A 365 -12.78 9.64 -7.18
CA GLN A 365 -12.02 8.47 -7.57
C GLN A 365 -11.90 8.41 -9.09
N VAL A 366 -10.71 8.07 -9.58
CA VAL A 366 -10.49 7.80 -11.00
C VAL A 366 -10.69 6.31 -11.28
N PRO A 367 -11.29 5.95 -12.43
CA PRO A 367 -11.41 4.56 -12.82
C PRO A 367 -10.04 3.93 -13.13
N PRO A 368 -9.94 2.60 -12.99
CA PRO A 368 -8.82 1.87 -13.58
C PRO A 368 -8.84 2.06 -15.11
N GLY A 369 -7.67 2.14 -15.73
CA GLY A 369 -7.56 2.03 -17.19
C GLY A 369 -7.73 0.58 -17.63
N ASN A 370 -7.78 0.33 -18.94
CA ASN A 370 -7.83 -1.04 -19.47
C ASN A 370 -6.47 -1.38 -20.12
N PRO A 371 -5.59 -2.14 -19.44
CA PRO A 371 -4.28 -2.47 -19.96
C PRO A 371 -4.34 -3.41 -21.17
N ARG A 372 -5.41 -4.20 -21.33
CA ARG A 372 -5.58 -5.18 -22.42
C ARG A 372 -6.29 -4.63 -23.64
N GLY A 373 -6.99 -3.50 -23.51
CA GLY A 373 -7.69 -2.82 -24.59
C GLY A 373 -7.62 -1.31 -24.38
N VAL A 374 -6.83 -0.61 -25.20
CA VAL A 374 -6.81 0.86 -25.16
C VAL A 374 -8.13 1.38 -25.70
N LEU A 375 -9.07 1.68 -24.80
CA LEU A 375 -10.18 2.57 -25.11
C LEU A 375 -9.73 3.99 -24.81
N GLU A 376 -9.74 4.82 -25.84
CA GLU A 376 -9.66 6.27 -25.67
C GLU A 376 -10.79 6.70 -24.73
N SER A 377 -10.50 7.57 -23.75
CA SER A 377 -11.56 8.18 -22.96
C SER A 377 -12.52 8.88 -23.91
N SER A 378 -13.77 8.42 -23.94
CA SER A 378 -14.79 8.99 -24.80
C SER A 378 -15.64 9.96 -23.98
N PRO A 379 -15.95 11.16 -24.50
CA PRO A 379 -16.93 12.07 -23.89
C PRO A 379 -18.35 11.50 -23.93
N ASN A 380 -18.56 10.37 -24.62
CA ASN A 380 -19.84 9.70 -24.76
C ASN A 380 -19.71 8.20 -24.45
N LEU A 381 -20.74 7.62 -23.87
CA LEU A 381 -20.92 6.17 -23.72
C LEU A 381 -22.13 5.74 -24.54
N ALA A 382 -22.02 4.61 -25.22
CA ALA A 382 -23.15 3.85 -25.75
C ALA A 382 -22.93 2.40 -25.37
N TYR A 383 -23.83 1.84 -24.55
CA TYR A 383 -23.66 0.52 -23.97
C TYR A 383 -24.96 -0.29 -24.03
N ASP A 384 -24.89 -1.42 -24.75
CA ASP A 384 -26.03 -2.27 -25.12
C ASP A 384 -25.95 -3.69 -24.49
N PHE A 385 -25.05 -3.90 -23.51
CA PHE A 385 -24.92 -5.16 -22.75
C PHE A 385 -24.82 -6.44 -23.61
N ASP A 386 -24.06 -6.37 -24.72
CA ASP A 386 -23.88 -7.46 -25.69
C ASP A 386 -23.03 -8.65 -25.17
N GLU A 387 -22.58 -8.61 -23.93
CA GLU A 387 -21.78 -9.68 -23.30
C GLU A 387 -22.57 -10.98 -23.09
N GLU A 388 -21.84 -12.07 -22.81
CA GLU A 388 -22.49 -13.36 -22.55
C GLU A 388 -23.29 -13.33 -21.24
N ASN A 389 -24.46 -13.98 -21.22
CA ASN A 389 -25.27 -14.11 -20.02
C ASN A 389 -24.45 -14.63 -18.82
N GLY A 390 -24.52 -13.90 -17.71
CA GLY A 390 -23.82 -14.20 -16.46
C GLY A 390 -22.45 -13.54 -16.35
N GLN A 391 -21.97 -12.83 -17.38
CA GLN A 391 -20.78 -11.98 -17.27
C GLN A 391 -21.13 -10.70 -16.51
N GLU A 392 -20.15 -10.14 -15.80
CA GLU A 392 -20.30 -8.81 -15.20
C GLU A 392 -20.47 -7.75 -16.28
N TRP A 393 -21.06 -6.61 -15.90
CA TRP A 393 -20.99 -5.43 -16.74
C TRP A 393 -19.53 -5.10 -17.06
N SER A 394 -19.26 -4.73 -18.31
CA SER A 394 -17.90 -4.45 -18.73
C SER A 394 -17.32 -3.28 -17.93
N LYS A 395 -16.15 -3.53 -17.32
CA LYS A 395 -15.32 -2.51 -16.65
C LYS A 395 -14.91 -1.39 -17.62
N GLU A 396 -15.04 -1.62 -18.92
CA GLU A 396 -14.83 -0.61 -19.96
C GLU A 396 -15.94 0.44 -20.01
N ALA A 397 -17.19 0.06 -19.71
CA ALA A 397 -18.36 0.92 -19.76
C ALA A 397 -18.74 1.48 -18.39
N PHE A 398 -18.70 0.62 -17.37
CA PHE A 398 -19.04 0.96 -15.99
C PHE A 398 -18.00 0.40 -15.03
N TYR A 399 -17.48 1.24 -14.14
CA TYR A 399 -16.70 0.76 -13.01
C TYR A 399 -17.55 0.82 -11.75
N ARG A 400 -17.50 -0.26 -10.99
CA ARG A 400 -18.19 -0.37 -9.70
C ARG A 400 -17.28 0.17 -8.61
N LEU A 401 -17.86 1.00 -7.74
CA LEU A 401 -17.20 1.49 -6.53
C LEU A 401 -17.83 0.87 -5.29
N ASP A 402 -18.51 -0.29 -5.44
CA ASP A 402 -19.26 -0.99 -4.38
C ASP A 402 -18.41 -1.54 -3.23
N TYR A 403 -17.14 -1.18 -3.18
CA TYR A 403 -16.35 -1.24 -1.97
C TYR A 403 -16.91 -0.23 -0.95
N GLY A 404 -17.94 -0.64 -0.22
CA GLY A 404 -18.20 -0.06 1.09
C GLY A 404 -16.95 -0.22 1.99
N PRO A 405 -16.92 0.45 3.17
CA PRO A 405 -15.98 0.07 4.21
C PRO A 405 -16.01 -1.45 4.43
N ALA A 406 -14.91 -2.02 4.94
CA ALA A 406 -14.56 -3.45 5.00
C ALA A 406 -15.59 -4.40 5.66
N ASN A 407 -16.82 -3.96 5.92
CA ASN A 407 -17.85 -4.67 6.68
C ASN A 407 -19.10 -4.95 5.85
N SER A 408 -19.13 -4.55 4.56
CA SER A 408 -20.39 -4.56 3.81
C SER A 408 -20.28 -4.57 2.27
N PRO A 409 -19.76 -5.63 1.65
CA PRO A 409 -19.48 -5.57 0.22
C PRO A 409 -20.61 -5.84 -0.78
N PHE A 410 -21.60 -6.69 -0.50
CA PHE A 410 -22.56 -7.08 -1.53
C PHE A 410 -23.99 -7.00 -1.04
N ASP A 411 -24.56 -5.82 -1.21
CA ASP A 411 -26.00 -5.70 -1.31
C ASP A 411 -26.48 -5.76 -2.78
N ALA A 412 -25.55 -5.84 -3.76
CA ALA A 412 -25.85 -5.76 -5.18
C ALA A 412 -24.91 -6.57 -6.09
N ASP A 413 -25.46 -7.17 -7.15
CA ASP A 413 -24.76 -7.80 -8.28
C ASP A 413 -25.13 -7.08 -9.59
N PHE A 414 -24.14 -6.86 -10.48
CA PHE A 414 -24.30 -6.18 -11.77
C PHE A 414 -23.84 -7.11 -12.88
N ASN A 415 -24.77 -7.79 -13.53
CA ASN A 415 -24.48 -8.83 -14.53
C ASN A 415 -25.29 -8.62 -15.80
N VAL A 416 -24.83 -9.20 -16.90
CA VAL A 416 -25.61 -9.28 -18.13
C VAL A 416 -26.53 -10.49 -18.06
N ARG A 417 -27.83 -10.27 -18.26
CA ARG A 417 -28.83 -11.34 -18.39
C ARG A 417 -29.82 -11.02 -19.49
N ASN A 418 -29.99 -11.98 -20.38
CA ASN A 418 -30.88 -11.90 -21.55
C ASN A 418 -30.56 -10.69 -22.44
N GLY A 419 -29.28 -10.31 -22.56
CA GLY A 419 -28.85 -9.13 -23.32
C GLY A 419 -29.22 -7.79 -22.68
N GLN A 420 -29.45 -7.77 -21.36
CA GLN A 420 -29.70 -6.56 -20.58
C GLN A 420 -28.78 -6.52 -19.36
N GLY A 421 -28.44 -5.32 -18.92
CA GLY A 421 -27.73 -5.11 -17.67
C GLY A 421 -28.68 -5.26 -16.48
N GLU A 422 -28.59 -6.39 -15.78
CA GLU A 422 -29.34 -6.64 -14.55
C GLU A 422 -28.56 -6.13 -13.33
N ILE A 423 -29.23 -5.32 -12.50
CA ILE A 423 -28.82 -4.96 -11.15
C ILE A 423 -29.70 -5.76 -10.18
N SER A 424 -29.13 -6.78 -9.55
CA SER A 424 -29.80 -7.60 -8.54
C SER A 424 -29.40 -7.12 -7.14
N LEU A 425 -30.35 -6.69 -6.32
CA LEU A 425 -30.13 -6.27 -4.94
C LEU A 425 -30.63 -7.33 -3.95
N SER A 426 -29.83 -7.59 -2.92
CA SER A 426 -30.25 -8.41 -1.79
C SER A 426 -31.34 -7.72 -0.96
N GLU A 427 -31.94 -8.48 -0.06
CA GLU A 427 -32.73 -7.92 1.04
C GLU A 427 -31.84 -7.04 1.94
N ARG A 428 -32.44 -6.01 2.53
CA ARG A 428 -31.80 -5.18 3.56
C ARG A 428 -31.51 -6.04 4.79
N LEU A 429 -30.26 -6.04 5.25
CA LEU A 429 -29.90 -6.71 6.49
C LEU A 429 -30.44 -5.95 7.74
N PRO A 430 -30.83 -6.65 8.83
CA PRO A 430 -31.34 -6.06 10.07
C PRO A 430 -30.44 -4.99 10.71
N THR A 431 -29.13 -5.06 10.45
CA THR A 431 -28.12 -4.15 10.99
C THR A 431 -27.88 -2.91 10.11
N ARG A 432 -28.58 -2.76 8.98
CA ARG A 432 -28.31 -1.72 7.98
C ARG A 432 -29.49 -0.78 7.79
N GLY A 433 -29.21 0.40 7.23
CA GLY A 433 -30.21 1.37 6.78
C GLY A 433 -30.89 0.99 5.46
N SER A 434 -30.16 0.32 4.55
CA SER A 434 -30.63 -0.18 3.25
C SER A 434 -29.62 -1.19 2.67
N ALA A 435 -30.05 -1.91 1.64
CA ALA A 435 -29.19 -2.58 0.67
C ALA A 435 -29.02 -1.67 -0.55
N TYR A 436 -27.82 -1.54 -1.13
CA TYR A 436 -27.61 -0.71 -2.32
C TYR A 436 -26.47 -1.21 -3.22
N GLY A 437 -26.51 -0.82 -4.49
CA GLY A 437 -25.44 -0.98 -5.48
C GLY A 437 -25.15 0.32 -6.22
N ARG A 438 -23.92 0.51 -6.71
CA ARG A 438 -23.42 1.73 -7.31
C ARG A 438 -22.52 1.42 -8.52
N ALA A 439 -22.71 2.18 -9.59
CA ALA A 439 -21.81 2.15 -10.73
C ALA A 439 -21.58 3.57 -11.23
N ALA A 440 -20.38 3.83 -11.74
CA ALA A 440 -20.05 5.07 -12.43
C ALA A 440 -19.66 4.74 -13.87
N ALA A 441 -20.18 5.51 -14.82
CA ALA A 441 -19.80 5.32 -16.22
C ALA A 441 -18.36 5.76 -16.45
N ASN A 442 -17.67 5.00 -17.29
CA ASN A 442 -16.32 5.32 -17.74
C ASN A 442 -16.35 6.35 -18.88
N VAL A 443 -16.78 7.57 -18.56
CA VAL A 443 -16.82 8.73 -19.47
C VAL A 443 -16.06 9.90 -18.88
N GLU A 444 -15.61 10.83 -19.72
CA GLU A 444 -14.99 12.07 -19.26
C GLU A 444 -15.97 12.91 -18.41
N PRO A 445 -15.51 13.52 -17.30
CA PRO A 445 -16.33 14.46 -16.54
C PRO A 445 -16.77 15.64 -17.41
N SER A 446 -18.02 16.07 -17.23
CA SER A 446 -18.62 17.15 -18.03
C SER A 446 -19.54 17.99 -17.16
N TYR A 447 -19.68 19.28 -17.49
CA TYR A 447 -20.61 20.16 -16.78
C TYR A 447 -22.04 19.89 -17.23
N GLU A 448 -22.24 19.77 -18.54
CA GLU A 448 -23.54 19.54 -19.15
C GLU A 448 -23.58 18.14 -19.77
N GLN A 449 -24.57 17.35 -19.36
CA GLN A 449 -24.67 15.95 -19.77
C GLN A 449 -26.11 15.59 -20.10
N GLU A 450 -26.26 14.66 -21.04
CA GLU A 450 -27.50 13.93 -21.30
C GLU A 450 -27.25 12.45 -21.07
N VAL A 451 -28.21 11.78 -20.44
CA VAL A 451 -28.31 10.32 -20.45
C VAL A 451 -29.66 9.89 -21.01
N ARG A 452 -29.62 8.87 -21.86
CA ARG A 452 -30.79 8.12 -22.33
C ARG A 452 -30.58 6.64 -22.04
N LEU A 453 -31.61 5.96 -21.54
CA LEU A 453 -31.53 4.53 -21.28
C LEU A 453 -32.93 3.91 -21.26
N THR A 454 -32.98 2.61 -21.44
CA THR A 454 -34.16 1.78 -21.20
C THR A 454 -34.05 1.15 -19.81
N VAL A 455 -35.13 1.19 -19.05
CA VAL A 455 -35.23 0.57 -17.73
C VAL A 455 -36.46 -0.32 -17.66
N ASN A 456 -36.33 -1.42 -16.93
CA ASN A 456 -37.42 -2.26 -16.49
C ASN A 456 -37.19 -2.64 -15.02
N ALA A 457 -38.25 -2.75 -14.24
CA ALA A 457 -38.20 -3.19 -12.86
C ALA A 457 -39.52 -3.88 -12.51
N ASP A 458 -39.46 -4.91 -11.67
CA ASP A 458 -40.67 -5.52 -11.14
C ASP A 458 -41.40 -4.53 -10.22
N HIS A 459 -42.70 -4.34 -10.44
CA HIS A 459 -43.56 -3.55 -9.57
C HIS A 459 -43.65 -4.19 -8.19
N THR A 460 -43.58 -3.34 -7.16
CA THR A 460 -43.36 -3.75 -5.78
C THR A 460 -43.93 -2.72 -4.82
N ASP A 461 -44.57 -3.18 -3.75
CA ASP A 461 -45.02 -2.31 -2.65
C ASP A 461 -43.87 -1.92 -1.71
N SER A 462 -42.64 -2.40 -1.98
CA SER A 462 -41.45 -2.15 -1.16
C SER A 462 -40.72 -0.87 -1.59
N ASP A 463 -40.16 -0.13 -0.62
CA ASP A 463 -39.37 1.08 -0.88
C ASP A 463 -38.04 0.71 -1.58
N GLN A 464 -38.11 0.69 -2.91
CA GLN A 464 -37.04 0.34 -3.82
C GLN A 464 -36.86 1.47 -4.83
N ARG A 465 -35.60 1.83 -5.10
CA ARG A 465 -35.24 3.06 -5.81
C ARG A 465 -34.13 2.84 -6.83
N LEU A 466 -34.27 3.46 -8.00
CA LEU A 466 -33.18 3.65 -8.95
C LEU A 466 -32.86 5.14 -9.02
N ARG A 467 -31.58 5.49 -8.91
CA ARG A 467 -31.09 6.87 -8.99
C ARG A 467 -30.07 6.99 -10.12
N LEU A 468 -30.25 8.02 -10.92
CA LEU A 468 -29.34 8.44 -11.97
C LEU A 468 -28.77 9.81 -11.58
N PHE A 469 -27.47 10.00 -11.71
CA PHE A 469 -26.80 11.24 -11.38
C PHE A 469 -26.04 11.77 -12.60
N LEU A 470 -26.24 13.05 -12.90
CA LEU A 470 -25.44 13.83 -13.85
C LEU A 470 -24.52 14.75 -13.06
N ALA A 471 -23.34 15.03 -13.63
CA ALA A 471 -22.30 15.81 -12.96
C ALA A 471 -21.99 15.29 -11.54
N GLY A 472 -22.03 13.97 -11.35
CA GLY A 472 -21.68 13.33 -10.08
C GLY A 472 -20.17 13.27 -9.88
N ASP A 473 -19.69 13.57 -8.67
CA ASP A 473 -18.27 13.55 -8.34
C ASP A 473 -17.80 12.25 -7.66
N VAL A 474 -17.78 12.21 -6.33
CA VAL A 474 -17.34 11.09 -5.51
C VAL A 474 -18.53 10.57 -4.71
N TRP A 475 -18.61 9.27 -4.50
CA TRP A 475 -19.64 8.72 -3.63
C TRP A 475 -19.42 9.13 -2.17
N GLN A 476 -20.51 9.46 -1.47
CA GLN A 476 -20.48 9.59 -0.02
C GLN A 476 -20.03 8.26 0.63
N SER A 477 -19.22 8.36 1.68
CA SER A 477 -18.79 7.20 2.46
C SER A 477 -20.02 6.47 3.01
N GLY A 478 -20.14 5.17 2.72
CA GLY A 478 -21.31 4.37 3.13
C GLY A 478 -22.67 4.82 2.55
N GLY A 479 -22.72 5.84 1.68
CA GLY A 479 -23.95 6.43 1.14
C GLY A 479 -24.17 6.25 -0.36
N SER A 480 -25.39 5.88 -0.78
CA SER A 480 -25.78 5.65 -2.19
C SER A 480 -25.87 6.90 -3.10
N GLN A 481 -25.26 8.01 -2.70
CA GLN A 481 -25.35 9.32 -3.34
C GLN A 481 -23.95 9.91 -3.50
N PRO A 482 -23.70 10.73 -4.53
CA PRO A 482 -22.47 11.48 -4.62
C PRO A 482 -22.44 12.63 -3.61
N GLU A 483 -21.24 13.17 -3.35
CA GLU A 483 -21.04 14.37 -2.54
C GLU A 483 -21.64 15.60 -3.24
N ASN A 484 -21.47 15.68 -4.56
CA ASN A 484 -22.11 16.63 -5.45
C ASN A 484 -22.70 15.91 -6.66
N GLY A 485 -23.95 16.20 -7.03
CA GLY A 485 -24.55 15.66 -8.25
C GLY A 485 -25.99 16.09 -8.48
N TYR A 486 -26.44 16.08 -9.73
CA TYR A 486 -27.85 16.29 -10.08
C TYR A 486 -28.55 14.95 -10.27
N GLY A 487 -29.56 14.68 -9.46
CA GLY A 487 -30.20 13.39 -9.37
C GLY A 487 -31.58 13.32 -10.02
N LEU A 488 -31.85 12.19 -10.68
CA LEU A 488 -33.18 11.69 -11.04
C LEU A 488 -33.43 10.40 -10.26
N GLU A 489 -34.47 10.35 -9.43
CA GLU A 489 -34.85 9.18 -8.63
C GLU A 489 -36.19 8.63 -9.14
N LEU A 490 -36.21 7.34 -9.46
CA LEU A 490 -37.41 6.52 -9.64
C LEU A 490 -37.68 5.79 -8.32
N ARG A 491 -38.89 5.92 -7.78
CA ARG A 491 -39.28 5.26 -6.54
C ARG A 491 -40.53 4.40 -6.76
N LEU A 492 -40.36 3.09 -6.61
CA LEU A 492 -41.35 2.09 -7.01
C LEU A 492 -42.55 2.04 -6.04
N ASP A 493 -42.34 2.13 -4.72
CA ASP A 493 -43.43 2.01 -3.72
C ASP A 493 -44.54 3.07 -3.82
N ARG A 494 -44.27 4.21 -4.45
CA ARG A 494 -45.24 5.31 -4.57
C ARG A 494 -45.46 5.78 -5.99
N ASP A 495 -44.93 5.07 -6.98
CA ASP A 495 -45.01 5.48 -8.39
C ASP A 495 -44.58 6.94 -8.56
N GLU A 496 -43.38 7.29 -8.09
CA GLU A 496 -42.87 8.66 -8.13
C GLU A 496 -41.56 8.76 -8.91
N ILE A 497 -41.44 9.85 -9.67
CA ILE A 497 -40.19 10.30 -10.27
C ILE A 497 -39.82 11.69 -9.75
N ARG A 498 -38.55 11.88 -9.36
CA ARG A 498 -38.07 13.08 -8.66
C ARG A 498 -36.76 13.62 -9.22
N LEU A 499 -36.72 14.93 -9.47
CA LEU A 499 -35.48 15.69 -9.65
C LEU A 499 -34.99 16.24 -8.30
N PHE A 500 -33.69 16.16 -8.07
CA PHE A 500 -33.02 16.71 -6.90
C PHE A 500 -31.58 17.13 -7.23
N SER A 501 -30.98 17.97 -6.40
CA SER A 501 -29.54 18.23 -6.42
C SER A 501 -28.90 17.78 -5.12
N ILE A 502 -27.61 17.53 -5.14
CA ILE A 502 -26.78 17.31 -3.96
C ILE A 502 -25.59 18.26 -4.08
N VAL A 503 -25.35 19.05 -3.05
CA VAL A 503 -24.21 19.98 -2.97
C VAL A 503 -23.62 19.85 -1.57
N ASP A 504 -22.30 19.62 -1.49
CA ASP A 504 -21.55 19.40 -0.25
C ASP A 504 -22.27 18.38 0.68
N GLY A 505 -22.64 17.24 0.10
CA GLY A 505 -23.32 16.14 0.79
C GLY A 505 -24.81 16.37 1.07
N THR A 506 -25.32 17.58 0.86
CA THR A 506 -26.69 17.96 1.23
C THR A 506 -27.65 17.83 0.05
N SER A 507 -28.70 17.02 0.20
CA SER A 507 -29.70 16.78 -0.84
C SER A 507 -30.85 17.79 -0.81
N HIS A 508 -31.17 18.39 -1.96
CA HIS A 508 -32.27 19.33 -2.17
C HIS A 508 -33.25 18.79 -3.22
N THR A 509 -34.49 18.49 -2.82
CA THR A 509 -35.54 18.09 -3.77
C THR A 509 -36.00 19.29 -4.60
N LEU A 510 -36.01 19.14 -5.93
CA LEU A 510 -36.36 20.21 -6.87
C LEU A 510 -37.78 20.06 -7.38
N GLN A 511 -38.16 18.86 -7.83
CA GLN A 511 -39.48 18.57 -8.36
C GLN A 511 -39.83 17.09 -8.21
N THR A 512 -41.10 16.77 -7.97
CA THR A 512 -41.61 15.40 -7.91
C THR A 512 -42.94 15.31 -8.66
N THR A 513 -43.17 14.22 -9.37
CA THR A 513 -44.47 13.92 -9.98
C THR A 513 -44.73 12.42 -9.95
N SER A 514 -46.00 12.03 -10.09
CA SER A 514 -46.37 10.62 -10.21
C SER A 514 -45.96 10.06 -11.57
N TYR A 515 -45.33 8.89 -11.55
CA TYR A 515 -44.97 8.08 -12.70
C TYR A 515 -44.84 6.62 -12.26
N ALA A 516 -45.71 5.76 -12.78
CA ALA A 516 -45.65 4.32 -12.52
C ALA A 516 -44.72 3.64 -13.53
N LEU A 517 -43.73 2.92 -13.02
CA LEU A 517 -42.99 1.91 -13.79
C LEU A 517 -43.88 0.67 -13.81
N GLU A 518 -44.65 0.54 -14.88
CA GLU A 518 -45.45 -0.66 -15.12
C GLU A 518 -44.48 -1.82 -15.39
N ASP A 519 -44.89 -3.09 -15.19
CA ASP A 519 -44.06 -4.30 -15.40
C ASP A 519 -43.69 -4.53 -16.89
N ARG A 520 -43.05 -3.54 -17.52
CA ARG A 520 -42.67 -3.45 -18.94
C ARG A 520 -41.46 -2.51 -19.09
N GLU A 521 -40.95 -2.40 -20.32
CA GLU A 521 -39.83 -1.51 -20.62
C GLU A 521 -40.27 -0.05 -20.72
N HIS A 522 -39.45 0.83 -20.12
CA HIS A 522 -39.62 2.26 -20.13
C HIS A 522 -38.34 2.95 -20.63
N GLU A 523 -38.49 3.94 -21.49
CA GLU A 523 -37.39 4.83 -21.88
C GLU A 523 -37.29 6.01 -20.92
N LEU A 524 -36.07 6.39 -20.60
CA LEU A 524 -35.73 7.56 -19.79
C LEU A 524 -34.82 8.50 -20.58
N ALA A 525 -35.06 9.80 -20.45
CA ALA A 525 -34.12 10.85 -20.85
C ALA A 525 -33.94 11.83 -19.69
N PHE A 526 -32.69 12.05 -19.28
CA PHE A 526 -32.32 12.99 -18.22
C PHE A 526 -31.20 13.91 -18.73
N VAL A 527 -31.40 15.22 -18.62
CA VAL A 527 -30.53 16.24 -19.23
C VAL A 527 -30.21 17.33 -18.21
N HIS A 528 -28.94 17.68 -18.12
CA HIS A 528 -28.46 18.89 -17.47
C HIS A 528 -27.80 19.80 -18.51
N THR A 529 -28.34 21.00 -18.69
CA THR A 529 -27.77 22.02 -19.58
C THR A 529 -28.21 23.42 -19.17
N ASN A 530 -27.33 24.43 -19.30
CA ASN A 530 -27.66 25.84 -19.04
C ASN A 530 -28.34 26.08 -17.69
N ASN A 531 -27.81 25.47 -16.62
CA ASN A 531 -28.35 25.51 -15.25
C ASN A 531 -29.82 25.05 -15.16
N HIS A 532 -30.26 24.15 -16.04
CA HIS A 532 -31.56 23.53 -16.00
C HIS A 532 -31.44 22.01 -16.03
N LEU A 533 -32.33 21.36 -15.28
CA LEU A 533 -32.52 19.92 -15.29
C LEU A 533 -33.85 19.59 -15.97
N TYR A 534 -33.80 18.63 -16.89
CA TYR A 534 -34.97 18.13 -17.60
C TYR A 534 -35.01 16.61 -17.49
N ALA A 535 -36.17 16.04 -17.19
CA ALA A 535 -36.34 14.59 -17.25
C ALA A 535 -37.69 14.21 -17.86
N LYS A 536 -37.70 13.10 -18.58
CA LYS A 536 -38.93 12.46 -19.04
C LYS A 536 -38.77 10.95 -19.08
N ALA A 537 -39.91 10.29 -18.90
CA ALA A 537 -40.05 8.85 -18.87
C ALA A 537 -41.31 8.46 -19.65
N TRP A 538 -41.24 7.41 -20.48
CA TRP A 538 -42.38 6.89 -21.23
C TRP A 538 -42.21 5.39 -21.48
N ALA A 539 -43.28 4.66 -21.71
CA ALA A 539 -43.14 3.25 -22.03
C ALA A 539 -42.58 3.04 -23.43
N SER A 540 -41.72 2.04 -23.63
CA SER A 540 -40.99 1.83 -24.89
C SER A 540 -41.89 1.54 -26.10
N GLU A 541 -43.14 1.11 -25.88
CA GLU A 541 -44.15 0.91 -26.93
C GLU A 541 -44.85 2.21 -27.38
N GLU A 542 -44.67 3.31 -26.64
CA GLU A 542 -45.29 4.61 -26.89
C GLU A 542 -44.34 5.56 -27.62
N GLU A 543 -44.88 6.56 -28.34
CA GLU A 543 -44.06 7.61 -28.94
C GLU A 543 -43.48 8.53 -27.86
N GLU A 544 -42.22 8.94 -28.03
CA GLU A 544 -41.52 9.86 -27.11
C GLU A 544 -42.35 11.14 -26.90
N PRO A 545 -42.68 11.50 -25.65
CA PRO A 545 -43.41 12.71 -25.34
C PRO A 545 -42.66 13.96 -25.81
N ARG A 546 -43.42 14.91 -26.37
CA ARG A 546 -42.89 16.20 -26.81
C ARG A 546 -42.49 17.10 -25.64
N ASP A 547 -43.26 17.05 -24.56
CA ASP A 547 -43.04 17.88 -23.38
C ASP A 547 -42.20 17.12 -22.33
N TRP A 548 -41.41 17.85 -21.54
CA TRP A 548 -40.65 17.29 -20.42
C TRP A 548 -41.57 17.02 -19.23
N THR A 549 -41.46 15.82 -18.65
CA THR A 549 -42.22 15.41 -17.45
C THR A 549 -41.81 16.22 -16.23
N LEU A 550 -40.51 16.45 -16.08
CA LEU A 550 -39.89 17.25 -15.02
C LEU A 550 -38.97 18.29 -15.65
N SER A 551 -38.99 19.51 -15.12
CA SER A 551 -38.14 20.62 -15.55
C SER A 551 -37.93 21.59 -14.40
N SER A 552 -36.67 21.82 -14.02
CA SER A 552 -36.32 22.72 -12.91
C SER A 552 -35.09 23.56 -13.23
N MET A 553 -35.12 24.83 -12.81
CA MET A 553 -34.00 25.76 -12.90
C MET A 553 -33.16 25.68 -11.63
N LEU A 554 -31.84 25.57 -11.79
CA LEU A 554 -30.88 25.54 -10.71
C LEU A 554 -30.53 26.98 -10.29
N SER A 555 -30.43 27.23 -8.97
CA SER A 555 -30.08 28.57 -8.45
C SER A 555 -29.40 28.51 -7.09
N GLY A 556 -28.55 29.50 -6.81
CA GLY A 556 -27.92 29.68 -5.49
C GLY A 556 -27.13 28.45 -5.02
N PRO A 557 -27.27 27.99 -3.78
CA PRO A 557 -26.50 26.87 -3.22
C PRO A 557 -26.82 25.50 -3.84
N MET A 558 -27.73 25.43 -4.82
CA MET A 558 -28.12 24.19 -5.49
C MET A 558 -27.32 23.94 -6.78
N THR A 559 -26.37 24.81 -7.14
CA THR A 559 -25.54 24.69 -8.34
C THR A 559 -24.17 24.08 -8.03
N ILE A 560 -23.80 23.08 -8.82
CA ILE A 560 -22.49 22.44 -8.80
C ILE A 560 -21.57 23.21 -9.75
N ASN A 561 -20.41 23.63 -9.24
CA ASN A 561 -19.46 24.46 -9.97
C ASN A 561 -18.28 23.67 -10.56
N GLN A 562 -18.36 22.33 -10.53
CA GLN A 562 -17.33 21.43 -11.03
C GLN A 562 -17.96 20.41 -12.00
N PRO A 563 -17.22 19.91 -13.00
CA PRO A 563 -17.72 18.87 -13.90
C PRO A 563 -17.77 17.53 -13.17
N GLY A 564 -18.65 16.64 -13.59
CA GLY A 564 -18.75 15.30 -13.00
C GLY A 564 -19.15 14.25 -14.02
N ARG A 565 -19.32 13.00 -13.59
CA ARG A 565 -19.63 11.86 -14.45
C ARG A 565 -21.09 11.45 -14.31
N PHE A 566 -21.53 10.63 -15.26
CA PHE A 566 -22.76 9.87 -15.07
C PHE A 566 -22.53 8.76 -14.04
N MET A 567 -23.35 8.76 -13.00
CA MET A 567 -23.31 7.75 -11.94
C MET A 567 -24.72 7.20 -11.74
N LEU A 568 -24.84 5.96 -11.27
CA LEU A 568 -26.12 5.36 -10.93
C LEU A 568 -26.03 4.57 -9.64
N SER A 569 -27.15 4.53 -8.91
CA SER A 569 -27.30 3.65 -7.75
C SER A 569 -28.69 3.05 -7.69
N ALA A 570 -28.76 1.82 -7.19
CA ALA A 570 -30.00 1.11 -6.92
C ALA A 570 -30.07 0.80 -5.43
N ILE A 571 -31.25 0.92 -4.81
CA ILE A 571 -31.41 0.82 -3.36
C ILE A 571 -32.65 0.01 -3.03
N ASN A 572 -32.53 -0.86 -2.03
CA ASN A 572 -33.60 -1.64 -1.44
C ASN A 572 -33.68 -1.39 0.07
N PHE A 573 -34.79 -0.85 0.55
CA PHE A 573 -35.05 -0.65 1.99
C PHE A 573 -35.80 -1.82 2.64
N SER A 574 -36.17 -2.85 1.86
CA SER A 574 -37.02 -3.96 2.28
C SER A 574 -36.28 -5.13 2.93
N TYR A 575 -36.90 -5.74 3.93
CA TYR A 575 -36.34 -6.86 4.71
C TYR A 575 -36.71 -8.26 4.19
N ASP A 576 -37.64 -8.35 3.23
CA ASP A 576 -38.27 -9.62 2.85
C ASP A 576 -38.35 -9.83 1.33
N ASN A 577 -37.83 -8.88 0.55
CA ASN A 577 -37.84 -8.93 -0.90
C ASN A 577 -36.51 -8.44 -1.47
N THR A 578 -35.96 -9.20 -2.41
CA THR A 578 -34.88 -8.75 -3.31
C THR A 578 -35.42 -7.76 -4.34
N GLN A 579 -34.57 -6.96 -4.95
CA GLN A 579 -34.96 -6.08 -6.07
C GLN A 579 -34.15 -6.45 -7.32
N GLN A 580 -34.77 -6.32 -8.49
CA GLN A 580 -34.08 -6.41 -9.78
C GLN A 580 -34.41 -5.19 -10.63
N PHE A 581 -33.39 -4.54 -11.18
CA PHE A 581 -33.54 -3.55 -12.25
C PHE A 581 -32.84 -4.09 -13.49
N SER A 582 -33.51 -4.04 -14.64
CA SER A 582 -32.88 -4.28 -15.93
C SER A 582 -32.67 -2.96 -16.64
N LEU A 583 -31.49 -2.77 -17.20
CA LEU A 583 -31.09 -1.61 -17.96
C LEU A 583 -30.63 -2.04 -19.35
N ASP A 584 -30.93 -1.24 -20.35
CA ASP A 584 -30.49 -1.46 -21.72
C ASP A 584 -30.26 -0.12 -22.42
N ARG A 585 -29.49 -0.12 -23.51
CA ARG A 585 -29.21 1.04 -24.36
C ARG A 585 -28.79 2.28 -23.58
N VAL A 586 -27.83 2.15 -22.67
CA VAL A 586 -27.34 3.26 -21.85
C VAL A 586 -26.44 4.16 -22.68
N ASN A 587 -26.95 5.34 -23.00
CA ASN A 587 -26.30 6.34 -23.84
C ASN A 587 -26.03 7.62 -23.03
N VAL A 588 -24.77 7.89 -22.70
CA VAL A 588 -24.34 9.11 -22.01
C VAL A 588 -23.63 10.02 -23.01
N ARG A 589 -23.93 11.33 -22.99
CA ARG A 589 -23.32 12.30 -23.88
C ARG A 589 -22.93 13.58 -23.15
N SER A 590 -21.72 14.07 -23.40
CA SER A 590 -21.32 15.43 -23.03
C SER A 590 -21.97 16.46 -23.96
N LEU A 591 -22.48 17.54 -23.38
CA LEU A 591 -23.12 18.67 -24.07
C LEU A 591 -22.27 19.96 -24.02
N ASP A 592 -21.02 19.88 -23.56
CA ASP A 592 -20.15 21.06 -23.34
C ASP A 592 -19.76 21.83 -24.63
N ASN A 593 -20.21 21.37 -25.81
CA ASN A 593 -19.87 21.93 -27.13
C ASN A 593 -20.43 23.34 -27.43
N ASP A 594 -21.19 23.98 -26.55
CA ASP A 594 -21.72 25.34 -26.75
C ASP A 594 -21.01 26.46 -25.95
N ARG A 595 -19.96 26.16 -25.16
CA ARG A 595 -19.21 27.16 -24.37
C ARG A 595 -17.84 27.59 -24.93
N VAL A 596 -17.36 26.97 -26.02
CA VAL A 596 -16.04 27.28 -26.62
C VAL A 596 -15.95 28.70 -27.23
N HIS A 597 -17.06 29.46 -27.31
CA HIS A 597 -17.07 30.79 -27.91
C HIS A 597 -17.28 31.99 -26.98
N THR A 598 -17.36 31.84 -25.65
CA THR A 598 -17.70 32.99 -24.78
C THR A 598 -16.80 33.26 -23.58
N LEU A 599 -15.83 32.41 -23.23
CA LEU A 599 -14.90 32.69 -22.11
C LEU A 599 -13.66 33.53 -22.51
N ARG A 600 -13.82 34.40 -23.52
CA ARG A 600 -12.86 35.46 -23.87
C ARG A 600 -13.44 36.85 -23.66
N SER A 601 -14.26 37.07 -22.64
CA SER A 601 -14.62 38.42 -22.20
C SER A 601 -15.44 38.38 -20.91
N GLU A 602 -15.12 39.31 -20.01
CA GLU A 602 -15.88 39.75 -18.82
C GLU A 602 -15.57 38.94 -17.54
N GLU A 603 -14.61 39.34 -16.70
CA GLU A 603 -14.43 40.57 -15.88
C GLU A 603 -15.15 40.48 -14.52
N GLU A 604 -14.32 40.37 -13.48
CA GLU A 604 -14.43 40.74 -12.06
C GLU A 604 -15.82 40.84 -11.37
N ALA A 605 -15.99 40.07 -10.29
CA ALA A 605 -16.86 40.43 -9.17
C ALA A 605 -16.25 39.98 -7.82
N GLU A 606 -16.13 40.93 -6.90
CA GLU A 606 -15.58 40.80 -5.54
C GLU A 606 -16.43 39.89 -4.60
N PRO A 607 -15.83 39.33 -3.53
CA PRO A 607 -16.54 38.41 -2.62
C PRO A 607 -17.43 39.15 -1.62
N ALA A 608 -18.67 38.70 -1.45
CA ALA A 608 -19.57 39.14 -0.41
C ALA A 608 -19.35 38.35 0.91
N GLU A 609 -19.34 39.08 2.02
CA GLU A 609 -19.15 38.61 3.39
C GLU A 609 -20.11 37.46 3.78
N ARG A 610 -19.57 36.36 4.32
CA ARG A 610 -20.35 35.30 4.96
C ARG A 610 -20.76 35.72 6.37
N GLN A 611 -22.05 35.63 6.64
CA GLN A 611 -22.63 35.79 7.97
C GLN A 611 -22.76 34.38 8.59
N GLU A 612 -22.09 34.14 9.70
CA GLU A 612 -22.21 32.91 10.49
C GLU A 612 -23.63 32.77 11.07
N LEU A 613 -24.20 31.57 10.96
CA LEU A 613 -25.37 31.13 11.73
C LEU A 613 -25.12 29.70 12.23
N PRO A 614 -25.69 29.34 13.40
CA PRO A 614 -25.17 28.28 14.27
C PRO A 614 -25.67 26.88 13.91
N ASP A 615 -24.82 25.90 14.19
CA ASP A 615 -25.11 24.47 14.15
C ASP A 615 -26.23 24.08 15.13
N GLU A 616 -27.25 23.38 14.64
CA GLU A 616 -28.13 22.56 15.47
C GLU A 616 -27.92 21.08 15.09
N ASP A 617 -27.27 20.39 16.02
CA ASP A 617 -27.29 18.96 16.35
C ASP A 617 -28.02 18.03 15.36
N ALA A 618 -27.24 17.39 14.49
CA ALA A 618 -27.59 16.11 13.89
C ALA A 618 -26.71 15.03 14.53
N ASP A 619 -27.20 14.40 15.60
CA ASP A 619 -26.65 13.16 16.17
C ASP A 619 -26.82 12.02 15.14
N GLY A 620 -25.88 11.94 14.19
CA GLY A 620 -25.67 10.79 13.32
C GLY A 620 -24.58 9.90 13.94
N PHE A 621 -24.94 8.66 14.28
CA PHE A 621 -23.98 7.65 14.71
C PHE A 621 -23.05 7.29 13.54
N GLU A 622 -21.93 7.99 13.41
CA GLU A 622 -20.77 7.52 12.67
C GLU A 622 -20.02 6.50 13.54
N ILE A 623 -20.11 5.23 13.19
CA ILE A 623 -19.08 4.27 13.58
C ILE A 623 -18.07 4.30 12.45
N GLU A 624 -17.12 5.23 12.51
CA GLU A 624 -15.83 5.05 11.83
C GLU A 624 -15.21 3.78 12.42
N GLU A 625 -15.20 2.68 11.67
CA GLU A 625 -14.34 1.57 12.07
C GLU A 625 -12.89 2.00 11.87
N GLU A 626 -12.14 2.10 12.97
CA GLU A 626 -10.68 2.25 12.96
C GLU A 626 -10.09 1.14 12.08
N ARG A 627 -9.55 1.54 10.94
CA ARG A 627 -8.73 0.69 10.08
C ARG A 627 -7.57 0.19 10.95
N SER A 628 -7.37 -1.13 11.04
CA SER A 628 -6.29 -1.69 11.87
C SER A 628 -4.95 -1.02 11.55
N ASP A 629 -4.22 -0.59 12.59
CA ASP A 629 -2.89 0.00 12.47
C ASP A 629 -1.92 -1.02 11.83
N GLU A 630 -1.75 -0.93 10.51
CA GLU A 630 -0.82 -1.78 9.75
C GLU A 630 0.61 -1.25 9.83
N SER A 631 1.57 -2.15 9.98
CA SER A 631 2.98 -1.81 10.03
C SER A 631 3.88 -2.94 9.55
N THR A 632 5.13 -2.58 9.32
CA THR A 632 6.14 -3.36 8.62
C THR A 632 7.51 -2.94 9.17
N ILE A 633 8.55 -3.72 8.89
CA ILE A 633 9.94 -3.24 8.99
C ILE A 633 10.58 -3.18 7.61
N HIS A 634 11.42 -2.17 7.39
CA HIS A 634 12.31 -2.13 6.24
C HIS A 634 13.78 -2.06 6.68
N LEU A 635 14.67 -2.58 5.83
CA LEU A 635 16.11 -2.45 5.98
C LEU A 635 16.81 -2.47 4.62
N ALA A 636 17.96 -1.82 4.57
CA ALA A 636 18.86 -1.83 3.42
C ALA A 636 20.28 -2.14 3.88
N THR A 637 20.97 -3.02 3.16
CA THR A 637 22.39 -3.32 3.38
C THR A 637 23.16 -3.33 2.07
N SER A 638 24.44 -2.99 2.14
CA SER A 638 25.41 -3.22 1.07
C SER A 638 26.75 -3.63 1.66
N ASP A 639 27.58 -4.28 0.85
CA ASP A 639 28.93 -4.68 1.26
C ASP A 639 30.02 -4.06 0.37
N ALA A 640 31.27 -4.28 0.77
CA ALA A 640 32.44 -3.78 0.06
C ALA A 640 32.67 -4.46 -1.31
N GLU A 641 31.98 -5.57 -1.59
CA GLU A 641 32.02 -6.26 -2.89
C GLU A 641 30.99 -5.69 -3.87
N GLY A 642 30.07 -4.86 -3.37
CA GLY A 642 29.07 -4.14 -4.14
C GLY A 642 27.72 -4.84 -4.20
N ASN A 643 27.50 -5.89 -3.41
CA ASN A 643 26.17 -6.50 -3.28
C ASN A 643 25.24 -5.53 -2.54
N VAL A 644 23.97 -5.55 -2.90
CA VAL A 644 22.94 -4.68 -2.33
C VAL A 644 21.72 -5.49 -1.98
N VAL A 645 21.20 -5.31 -0.78
CA VAL A 645 19.95 -5.92 -0.31
C VAL A 645 19.00 -4.82 0.11
N SER A 646 17.77 -4.90 -0.41
CA SER A 646 16.62 -4.15 0.07
C SER A 646 15.59 -5.15 0.56
N TYR A 647 15.25 -5.15 1.85
CA TYR A 647 14.41 -6.18 2.43
C TYR A 647 13.28 -5.58 3.27
N THR A 648 12.06 -5.99 2.96
CA THR A 648 10.85 -5.59 3.69
C THR A 648 10.18 -6.82 4.28
N ASN A 649 9.90 -6.81 5.58
CA ASN A 649 9.31 -7.92 6.33
C ASN A 649 8.14 -7.43 7.19
N THR A 650 7.08 -8.23 7.31
CA THR A 650 5.88 -7.81 8.03
C THR A 650 5.13 -8.96 8.70
N ILE A 651 4.45 -8.65 9.81
CA ILE A 651 3.35 -9.46 10.37
C ILE A 651 1.95 -8.83 10.09
N VAL A 652 1.90 -7.89 9.16
CA VAL A 652 0.74 -7.13 8.62
C VAL A 652 0.24 -6.03 9.54
N SER A 653 -0.48 -6.36 10.60
CA SER A 653 -0.87 -5.35 11.60
C SER A 653 0.26 -5.14 12.62
N ILE A 654 0.36 -3.95 13.21
CA ILE A 654 1.14 -3.78 14.45
C ILE A 654 0.63 -4.85 15.41
N GLY A 655 1.50 -5.71 15.93
CA GLY A 655 1.20 -6.85 16.80
C GLY A 655 0.49 -8.04 16.15
N GLY A 656 0.37 -8.09 14.82
CA GLY A 656 -0.22 -9.18 14.04
C GLY A 656 -1.65 -9.53 14.48
N ASN A 657 -1.93 -10.83 14.63
CA ASN A 657 -3.20 -11.30 15.18
C ASN A 657 -3.30 -11.19 16.71
N GLY A 658 -2.25 -10.66 17.35
CA GLY A 658 -2.15 -10.47 18.79
C GLY A 658 -1.67 -11.70 19.55
N MET A 659 -1.54 -12.88 18.94
CA MET A 659 -1.11 -14.11 19.62
C MET A 659 0.41 -14.29 19.57
N VAL A 660 1.01 -14.43 20.75
CA VAL A 660 2.37 -14.92 20.92
C VAL A 660 2.34 -16.45 21.03
N VAL A 661 3.20 -17.14 20.29
CA VAL A 661 3.33 -18.61 20.39
C VAL A 661 3.88 -18.98 21.77
N PRO A 662 3.12 -19.68 22.64
CA PRO A 662 3.54 -19.99 24.00
C PRO A 662 4.85 -20.80 24.03
N GLY A 663 5.85 -20.33 24.79
CA GLY A 663 7.16 -20.98 24.91
C GLY A 663 8.14 -20.69 23.78
N TYR A 664 7.74 -19.91 22.77
CA TYR A 664 8.57 -19.56 21.60
C TYR A 664 8.62 -18.05 21.31
N GLY A 665 7.72 -17.24 21.90
CA GLY A 665 7.97 -15.81 22.11
C GLY A 665 7.85 -14.89 20.89
N PHE A 666 7.31 -15.34 19.76
CA PHE A 666 7.05 -14.48 18.60
C PHE A 666 5.56 -14.33 18.31
N LEU A 667 5.20 -13.18 17.73
CA LEU A 667 3.85 -12.86 17.29
C LEU A 667 3.52 -13.52 15.94
N LEU A 668 2.27 -13.91 15.77
CA LEU A 668 1.75 -14.49 14.52
C LEU A 668 1.07 -13.41 13.67
N ASN A 669 1.27 -13.49 12.35
CA ASN A 669 0.63 -12.58 11.40
C ASN A 669 -0.90 -12.73 11.37
N ASN A 670 -1.56 -11.70 10.85
CA ASN A 670 -2.98 -11.69 10.50
C ASN A 670 -3.18 -11.45 9.00
N ASP A 671 -2.31 -11.97 8.15
CA ASP A 671 -2.20 -11.64 6.73
C ASP A 671 -3.52 -11.76 5.93
N ALA A 672 -4.38 -12.70 6.31
CA ALA A 672 -5.67 -12.93 5.65
C ALA A 672 -6.82 -12.08 6.20
N TYR A 673 -6.63 -11.23 7.22
CA TYR A 673 -7.73 -10.61 7.99
C TYR A 673 -8.69 -9.76 7.12
N ASN A 674 -8.16 -9.11 6.09
CA ASN A 674 -8.90 -8.24 5.20
C ASN A 674 -9.25 -8.90 3.86
N ARG A 675 -9.04 -10.22 3.74
CA ARG A 675 -9.45 -11.02 2.58
C ARG A 675 -10.86 -11.51 2.80
N ILE A 676 -11.78 -10.57 2.60
CA ILE A 676 -13.21 -10.80 2.60
C ILE A 676 -13.71 -10.75 1.15
N PRO A 677 -14.80 -11.45 0.81
CA PRO A 677 -15.33 -11.41 -0.54
C PRO A 677 -15.99 -10.05 -0.70
N THR A 678 -15.22 -9.03 -1.09
CA THR A 678 -15.72 -7.70 -1.46
C THR A 678 -15.72 -7.43 -2.94
N GLU A 679 -15.07 -8.33 -3.66
CA GLU A 679 -14.86 -8.30 -5.09
C GLU A 679 -15.57 -9.48 -5.75
N HIS A 680 -15.84 -9.40 -7.05
CA HIS A 680 -16.30 -10.57 -7.79
C HIS A 680 -15.33 -11.75 -7.61
N PRO A 681 -15.80 -13.02 -7.63
CA PRO A 681 -14.93 -14.21 -7.50
C PRO A 681 -13.74 -14.30 -8.46
N THR A 682 -13.79 -13.58 -9.58
CA THR A 682 -12.69 -13.52 -10.58
C THR A 682 -11.64 -12.44 -10.26
N HIS A 683 -11.86 -11.64 -9.23
CA HIS A 683 -10.92 -10.59 -8.85
C HIS A 683 -9.62 -11.20 -8.31
N PRO A 684 -8.44 -10.66 -8.66
CA PRO A 684 -7.13 -11.20 -8.25
C PRO A 684 -6.93 -11.35 -6.73
N ASN A 685 -7.70 -10.59 -5.94
CA ASN A 685 -7.65 -10.58 -4.47
C ASN A 685 -8.85 -11.25 -3.78
N TYR A 686 -9.69 -11.96 -4.54
CA TYR A 686 -10.81 -12.69 -3.94
C TYR A 686 -10.30 -13.76 -2.96
N PRO A 687 -10.96 -14.00 -1.80
CA PRO A 687 -10.47 -14.95 -0.81
C PRO A 687 -10.41 -16.38 -1.35
N GLN A 688 -9.22 -16.97 -1.37
CA GLN A 688 -8.96 -18.31 -1.90
C GLN A 688 -7.93 -19.07 -1.06
N PRO A 689 -8.00 -20.41 -1.01
CA PRO A 689 -6.99 -21.23 -0.35
C PRO A 689 -5.67 -21.19 -1.12
N GLY A 690 -4.54 -21.18 -0.40
CA GLY A 690 -3.20 -21.21 -1.00
C GLY A 690 -2.76 -19.92 -1.67
N MET A 691 -3.49 -18.81 -1.49
CA MET A 691 -3.11 -17.51 -2.05
C MET A 691 -2.11 -16.78 -1.15
N ARG A 692 -1.17 -16.06 -1.75
CA ARG A 692 -0.42 -14.99 -1.08
C ARG A 692 -1.26 -13.73 -1.10
N THR A 693 -1.42 -13.08 0.04
CA THR A 693 -2.26 -11.90 0.05
C THR A 693 -1.54 -10.70 -0.57
N LEU A 694 -2.29 -9.84 -1.29
CA LEU A 694 -1.70 -8.66 -1.94
C LEU A 694 -1.00 -7.77 -0.92
N SER A 695 0.31 -7.63 -1.06
CA SER A 695 1.13 -6.77 -0.22
C SER A 695 1.40 -5.42 -0.90
N SER A 696 1.81 -4.44 -0.11
CA SER A 696 2.27 -3.11 -0.57
C SER A 696 3.77 -2.92 -0.40
N MET A 697 4.51 -3.96 0.02
CA MET A 697 5.95 -3.89 0.27
C MET A 697 6.73 -3.54 -1.00
N SER A 698 7.55 -2.50 -0.94
CA SER A 698 8.27 -1.96 -2.09
C SER A 698 9.78 -1.83 -1.86
N PRO A 699 10.53 -2.92 -1.63
CA PRO A 699 11.99 -2.86 -1.64
C PRO A 699 12.46 -2.51 -3.06
N THR A 700 13.10 -1.35 -3.23
CA THR A 700 13.47 -0.83 -4.54
C THR A 700 14.97 -0.62 -4.65
N ILE A 701 15.54 -1.02 -5.79
CA ILE A 701 16.94 -0.76 -6.18
C ILE A 701 16.90 0.00 -7.51
N VAL A 702 17.60 1.12 -7.59
CA VAL A 702 17.74 1.94 -8.80
C VAL A 702 19.19 1.88 -9.27
N MET A 703 19.36 1.64 -10.56
CA MET A 703 20.65 1.55 -11.23
C MET A 703 20.79 2.62 -12.31
N LYS A 704 22.02 2.97 -12.65
CA LYS A 704 22.38 3.77 -13.83
C LYS A 704 23.65 3.20 -14.45
N ASP A 705 23.61 2.93 -15.75
CA ASP A 705 24.73 2.35 -16.50
C ASP A 705 25.33 1.08 -15.83
N GLY A 706 24.46 0.22 -15.27
CA GLY A 706 24.86 -1.03 -14.59
C GLY A 706 25.51 -0.85 -13.21
N ASN A 707 25.37 0.32 -12.58
CA ASN A 707 25.83 0.56 -11.21
C ASN A 707 24.67 1.00 -10.32
N PRO A 708 24.63 0.57 -9.05
CA PRO A 708 23.62 1.02 -8.11
C PRO A 708 23.76 2.52 -7.87
N VAL A 709 22.62 3.19 -7.73
CA VAL A 709 22.50 4.63 -7.48
C VAL A 709 21.83 4.87 -6.14
N VAL A 710 20.72 4.16 -5.87
CA VAL A 710 20.03 4.21 -4.59
C VAL A 710 19.24 2.92 -4.36
N THR A 711 19.19 2.47 -3.11
CA THR A 711 18.16 1.54 -2.65
C THR A 711 17.34 2.20 -1.55
N VAL A 712 16.03 1.98 -1.59
CA VAL A 712 15.09 2.55 -0.64
C VAL A 712 13.87 1.65 -0.47
N GLY A 713 13.29 1.69 0.71
CA GLY A 713 11.97 1.14 1.02
C GLY A 713 11.46 1.78 2.31
N ALA A 714 10.25 1.41 2.69
CA ALA A 714 9.61 1.94 3.89
C ALA A 714 8.58 0.93 4.45
N PRO A 715 8.21 1.05 5.74
CA PRO A 715 6.98 0.50 6.29
C PRO A 715 5.79 1.44 6.08
N GLY A 716 4.58 0.99 6.43
CA GLY A 716 3.36 1.81 6.43
C GLY A 716 2.26 1.39 5.44
N SER A 717 1.84 0.12 5.43
CA SER A 717 0.72 -0.35 4.60
C SER A 717 0.84 0.04 3.11
N ASP A 718 -0.26 0.41 2.46
CA ASP A 718 -0.32 0.98 1.11
C ASP A 718 0.34 2.37 0.97
N THR A 719 0.70 3.07 2.05
CA THR A 719 1.54 4.29 1.95
C THR A 719 3.01 4.00 1.67
N ILE A 720 3.46 2.74 1.79
CA ILE A 720 4.82 2.33 1.38
C ILE A 720 5.11 2.74 -0.06
N ILE A 721 4.13 2.50 -0.94
CA ILE A 721 4.24 2.77 -2.39
C ILE A 721 4.44 4.26 -2.63
N THR A 722 3.61 5.11 -2.01
CA THR A 722 3.67 6.56 -2.17
C THR A 722 4.92 7.15 -1.52
N THR A 723 5.33 6.63 -0.37
CA THR A 723 6.57 7.02 0.32
C THR A 723 7.79 6.77 -0.56
N VAL A 724 7.94 5.55 -1.10
CA VAL A 724 9.07 5.21 -1.97
C VAL A 724 9.05 6.05 -3.24
N ALA A 725 7.90 6.20 -3.90
CA ALA A 725 7.80 7.01 -5.11
C ALA A 725 8.13 8.50 -4.88
N GLN A 726 7.70 9.08 -3.74
CA GLN A 726 8.04 10.46 -3.37
C GLN A 726 9.54 10.63 -3.15
N ILE A 727 10.18 9.69 -2.43
CA ILE A 727 11.63 9.71 -2.20
C ILE A 727 12.38 9.61 -3.52
N LEU A 728 12.00 8.69 -4.40
CA LEU A 728 12.62 8.55 -5.72
C LEU A 728 12.46 9.80 -6.58
N MET A 729 11.28 10.41 -6.64
CA MET A 729 11.08 11.68 -7.35
C MET A 729 11.96 12.80 -6.76
N ASN A 730 11.98 12.95 -5.44
CA ASN A 730 12.78 13.97 -4.77
C ASN A 730 14.28 13.78 -5.03
N TYR A 731 14.76 12.54 -4.97
CA TYR A 731 16.17 12.19 -5.13
C TYR A 731 16.63 12.23 -6.61
N LEU A 732 15.84 11.68 -7.53
CA LEU A 732 16.22 11.54 -8.95
C LEU A 732 15.91 12.78 -9.79
N ASP A 733 14.85 13.52 -9.49
CA ASP A 733 14.43 14.67 -10.31
C ASP A 733 14.65 16.03 -9.65
N ARG A 734 14.73 16.09 -8.30
CA ARG A 734 14.74 17.37 -7.58
C ARG A 734 16.05 17.69 -6.87
N ASP A 735 17.10 16.91 -7.12
CA ASP A 735 18.46 17.08 -6.58
C ASP A 735 18.54 17.09 -5.04
N LEU A 736 17.59 16.46 -4.34
CA LEU A 736 17.68 16.27 -2.90
C LEU A 736 18.68 15.15 -2.60
N SER A 737 19.46 15.29 -1.52
CA SER A 737 20.19 14.14 -0.95
C SER A 737 19.20 13.08 -0.45
N LEU A 738 19.67 11.83 -0.28
CA LEU A 738 18.79 10.75 0.19
C LEU A 738 18.18 11.07 1.56
N THR A 739 18.97 11.66 2.47
CA THR A 739 18.52 12.09 3.80
C THR A 739 17.44 13.17 3.69
N GLU A 740 17.68 14.23 2.92
CA GLU A 740 16.67 15.27 2.70
C GLU A 740 15.39 14.67 2.08
N ALA A 741 15.52 13.78 1.10
CA ALA A 741 14.38 13.13 0.45
C ALA A 741 13.58 12.24 1.41
N ILE A 742 14.23 11.56 2.36
CA ILE A 742 13.58 10.77 3.43
C ILE A 742 12.87 11.71 4.41
N GLU A 743 13.51 12.81 4.82
CA GLU A 743 12.96 13.74 5.81
C GLU A 743 11.79 14.56 5.30
N GLU A 744 11.74 14.86 3.99
CA GLU A 744 10.70 15.66 3.35
C GLU A 744 9.28 15.27 3.81
N PRO A 745 8.43 16.24 4.19
CA PRO A 745 7.05 15.98 4.60
C PRO A 745 6.28 15.13 3.59
N ARG A 746 5.58 14.12 4.07
CA ARG A 746 4.91 13.14 3.22
C ARG A 746 3.48 13.53 2.91
N ILE A 747 3.10 13.25 1.68
CA ILE A 747 1.78 13.49 1.14
C ILE A 747 1.40 12.31 0.25
N THR A 748 0.15 11.89 0.30
CA THR A 748 -0.28 10.67 -0.37
C THR A 748 -1.67 10.81 -0.98
N GLN A 749 -1.86 10.20 -2.15
CA GLN A 749 -3.14 10.09 -2.84
C GLN A 749 -3.26 8.66 -3.39
N ARG A 750 -4.10 7.84 -2.75
CA ARG A 750 -4.21 6.39 -3.03
C ARG A 750 -5.50 6.02 -3.76
N ASN A 751 -6.18 7.01 -4.34
CA ASN A 751 -7.49 6.82 -4.97
C ASN A 751 -8.49 6.12 -4.02
N ASN A 752 -8.46 6.49 -2.74
CA ASN A 752 -9.36 5.98 -1.69
C ASN A 752 -10.82 6.43 -1.96
N PHE A 753 -11.81 5.86 -1.27
CA PHE A 753 -13.24 6.20 -1.49
C PHE A 753 -13.57 7.68 -1.35
N ASN A 754 -12.92 8.34 -0.40
CA ASN A 754 -13.05 9.77 -0.19
C ASN A 754 -12.28 10.62 -1.23
N ALA A 755 -11.41 9.99 -2.03
CA ALA A 755 -10.47 10.62 -2.96
C ALA A 755 -9.61 11.73 -2.34
N HIS A 756 -9.46 11.73 -1.02
CA HIS A 756 -8.73 12.77 -0.32
C HIS A 756 -7.22 12.61 -0.53
N THR A 757 -6.55 13.74 -0.70
CA THR A 757 -5.12 13.85 -0.56
C THR A 757 -4.82 14.03 0.93
N GLU A 758 -4.01 13.12 1.48
CA GLU A 758 -3.69 13.06 2.90
C GLU A 758 -2.27 13.58 3.13
N PHE A 759 -2.11 14.38 4.18
CA PHE A 759 -0.83 14.92 4.62
C PHE A 759 -0.44 14.34 5.97
N GLU A 760 0.87 14.34 6.19
CA GLU A 760 1.44 14.10 7.51
C GLU A 760 1.21 15.28 8.45
N GLY A 761 0.41 15.06 9.49
CA GLY A 761 -0.03 16.10 10.41
C GLY A 761 1.10 16.78 11.19
N ARG A 762 2.23 16.09 11.41
CA ARG A 762 3.40 16.68 12.10
C ARG A 762 3.95 17.92 11.38
N TYR A 763 3.83 17.99 10.06
CA TYR A 763 4.42 19.05 9.23
C TYR A 763 3.37 20.06 8.74
N GLU A 764 2.23 20.17 9.42
CA GLU A 764 1.11 21.03 8.99
C GLU A 764 1.54 22.49 8.77
N SER A 765 2.33 23.07 9.68
CA SER A 765 2.81 24.44 9.55
C SER A 765 3.83 24.62 8.42
N GLU A 766 4.60 23.59 8.11
CA GLU A 766 5.63 23.62 7.06
C GLU A 766 5.03 23.41 5.66
N THR A 767 3.90 22.71 5.60
CA THR A 767 3.23 22.34 4.35
C THR A 767 2.07 23.26 3.98
N SER A 768 1.77 24.30 4.76
CA SER A 768 0.59 25.16 4.56
C SER A 768 0.52 25.82 3.18
N ASP A 769 1.66 26.27 2.65
CA ASP A 769 1.71 26.90 1.33
C ASP A 769 1.57 25.87 0.19
N LEU A 770 2.21 24.71 0.32
CA LEU A 770 2.07 23.59 -0.61
C LEU A 770 0.62 23.07 -0.63
N ARG A 771 0.01 22.91 0.55
CA ARG A 771 -1.39 22.53 0.71
C ARG A 771 -2.31 23.51 -0.03
N ARG A 772 -2.15 24.82 0.21
CA ARG A 772 -2.97 25.84 -0.46
C ARG A 772 -2.81 25.77 -1.98
N ALA A 773 -1.58 25.61 -2.48
CA ALA A 773 -1.33 25.50 -3.92
C ALA A 773 -1.97 24.24 -4.53
N LEU A 774 -2.00 23.12 -3.81
CA LEU A 774 -2.66 21.89 -4.24
C LEU A 774 -4.19 22.02 -4.19
N GLU A 775 -4.74 22.68 -3.18
CA GLU A 775 -6.17 23.01 -3.10
C GLU A 775 -6.60 23.94 -4.26
N GLU A 776 -5.78 24.91 -4.64
CA GLU A 776 -6.01 25.78 -5.82
C GLU A 776 -6.04 24.99 -7.15
N ARG A 777 -5.29 23.89 -7.21
CA ARG A 777 -5.35 22.90 -8.30
C ARG A 777 -6.52 21.92 -8.20
N GLY A 778 -7.31 21.96 -7.13
CA GLY A 778 -8.50 21.13 -6.97
C GLY A 778 -8.29 19.84 -6.16
N HIS A 779 -7.13 19.64 -5.53
CA HIS A 779 -6.99 18.54 -4.57
C HIS A 779 -7.87 18.79 -3.35
N ILE A 780 -8.64 17.78 -2.94
CA ILE A 780 -9.36 17.81 -1.66
C ILE A 780 -8.38 17.35 -0.59
N VAL A 781 -7.77 18.32 0.09
CA VAL A 781 -6.78 18.06 1.13
C VAL A 781 -7.44 17.90 2.48
N ARG A 782 -7.13 16.81 3.18
CA ARG A 782 -7.47 16.62 4.60
C ARG A 782 -6.19 16.34 5.39
N GLU A 783 -6.16 16.81 6.63
CA GLU A 783 -5.21 16.30 7.61
C GLU A 783 -5.47 14.82 7.78
N GLY A 784 -4.49 14.01 7.38
CA GLY A 784 -4.75 12.61 7.05
C GLY A 784 -4.18 11.65 8.06
N LEU A 785 -2.93 11.83 8.50
CA LEU A 785 -2.22 10.78 9.22
C LEU A 785 -1.23 11.40 10.21
N HIS A 786 -1.09 10.82 11.40
CA HIS A 786 -0.13 11.32 12.41
C HIS A 786 1.31 11.23 11.89
N GLU A 787 1.65 10.11 11.25
CA GLU A 787 2.93 9.85 10.58
C GLU A 787 2.68 9.00 9.33
N ILE A 788 3.48 9.17 8.28
CA ILE A 788 3.41 8.36 7.06
C ILE A 788 4.75 7.67 6.84
N GLY A 789 4.83 6.35 7.07
CA GLY A 789 6.04 5.55 6.85
C GLY A 789 7.26 5.92 7.71
N ALA A 790 8.34 5.17 7.55
CA ALA A 790 9.65 5.38 8.18
C ALA A 790 10.75 4.79 7.29
N ALA A 791 11.16 5.54 6.27
CA ALA A 791 11.99 5.00 5.20
C ALA A 791 13.45 4.77 5.63
N THR A 792 14.09 3.79 5.01
CA THR A 792 15.53 3.54 5.12
C THR A 792 16.10 3.29 3.73
N GLY A 793 17.36 3.66 3.51
CA GLY A 793 18.01 3.48 2.22
C GLY A 793 19.51 3.71 2.23
N ILE A 794 20.13 3.43 1.08
CA ILE A 794 21.55 3.64 0.82
C ILE A 794 21.70 4.29 -0.56
N ALA A 795 22.39 5.42 -0.63
CA ALA A 795 22.82 6.06 -1.87
C ALA A 795 24.26 5.66 -2.21
N PHE A 796 24.55 5.48 -3.49
CA PHE A 796 25.83 5.02 -4.02
C PHE A 796 26.43 6.10 -4.93
N HIS A 797 27.69 6.45 -4.69
CA HIS A 797 28.36 7.57 -5.37
C HIS A 797 29.40 7.08 -6.38
N GLU A 798 29.61 7.84 -7.45
CA GLU A 798 30.58 7.50 -8.51
C GLU A 798 32.03 7.36 -8.00
N ASP A 799 32.35 8.02 -6.89
CA ASP A 799 33.66 7.92 -6.24
C ASP A 799 33.83 6.69 -5.33
N GLY A 800 32.84 5.81 -5.30
CA GLY A 800 32.82 4.58 -4.50
C GLY A 800 32.39 4.80 -3.05
N ARG A 801 31.98 6.01 -2.66
CA ARG A 801 31.33 6.23 -1.37
C ARG A 801 29.92 5.66 -1.36
N VAL A 802 29.46 5.32 -0.17
CA VAL A 802 28.07 5.00 0.13
C VAL A 802 27.56 5.94 1.24
N SER A 803 26.31 6.36 1.13
CA SER A 803 25.59 7.14 2.13
C SER A 803 24.39 6.36 2.60
N ALA A 804 24.45 5.83 3.82
CA ALA A 804 23.31 5.23 4.49
C ALA A 804 22.46 6.33 5.11
N ALA A 805 21.14 6.24 4.96
CA ALA A 805 20.19 7.15 5.56
C ALA A 805 18.98 6.37 6.09
N ALA A 806 18.48 6.78 7.24
CA ALA A 806 17.29 6.27 7.90
C ALA A 806 16.41 7.44 8.32
N GLU A 807 15.13 7.16 8.57
CA GLU A 807 14.20 8.11 9.15
C GLU A 807 14.76 8.77 10.41
N ALA A 808 14.68 10.10 10.53
CA ALA A 808 15.23 10.83 11.67
C ALA A 808 14.28 10.85 12.88
N GLU A 809 12.96 10.91 12.65
CA GLU A 809 11.99 11.17 13.72
C GLU A 809 10.78 10.24 13.74
N ARG A 810 10.21 9.88 12.58
CA ARG A 810 8.97 9.08 12.54
C ARG A 810 9.24 7.70 13.15
N ARG A 811 8.26 7.17 13.88
CA ARG A 811 8.40 5.91 14.64
C ARG A 811 9.58 5.87 15.62
N GLY A 812 10.05 7.04 16.10
CA GLY A 812 11.17 7.13 17.02
C GLY A 812 12.56 7.21 16.35
N GLY A 813 12.60 7.31 15.01
CA GLY A 813 13.83 7.37 14.22
C GLY A 813 14.46 6.00 13.96
N GLY A 814 15.36 5.96 13.00
CA GLY A 814 16.16 4.80 12.62
C GLY A 814 17.66 5.06 12.75
N SER A 815 18.45 4.10 12.28
CA SER A 815 19.91 4.11 12.42
C SER A 815 20.58 3.77 11.10
N ALA A 816 21.56 4.57 10.72
CA ALA A 816 22.36 4.40 9.52
C ALA A 816 23.84 4.29 9.89
N LEU A 817 24.49 3.22 9.43
CA LEU A 817 25.90 2.95 9.66
C LEU A 817 26.61 2.65 8.34
N VAL A 818 27.85 3.08 8.22
CA VAL A 818 28.74 2.73 7.11
C VAL A 818 30.02 2.14 7.69
N GLN A 819 30.52 1.06 7.10
CA GLN A 819 31.82 0.52 7.44
C GLN A 819 32.85 1.62 7.33
N GLN A 820 33.66 1.80 8.36
CA GLN A 820 34.85 2.62 8.22
C GLN A 820 35.96 1.70 7.76
N GLN A 821 36.18 1.63 6.45
CA GLN A 821 37.38 0.98 5.92
C GLN A 821 38.61 1.78 6.34
N LEU A 822 39.13 1.50 7.53
CA LEU A 822 40.26 2.20 8.11
C LEU A 822 41.52 1.39 7.86
N PHE A 823 42.39 1.90 6.98
CA PHE A 823 43.80 1.58 7.15
C PHE A 823 44.24 2.22 8.46
N SER A 824 44.78 1.43 9.39
CA SER A 824 45.17 1.91 10.73
C SER A 824 46.21 3.04 10.68
N ASP A 825 46.92 3.17 9.56
CA ASP A 825 47.88 4.21 9.29
C ASP A 825 47.38 5.29 8.30
N VAL A 826 46.09 5.35 7.94
CA VAL A 826 45.47 6.41 7.12
C VAL A 826 44.19 6.92 7.80
N PRO A 827 44.30 7.78 8.83
CA PRO A 827 43.15 8.36 9.50
C PRO A 827 42.39 9.35 8.58
N PRO A 828 41.07 9.57 8.82
CA PRO A 828 40.20 10.43 8.00
C PRO A 828 40.67 11.87 7.82
N ASP A 829 41.47 12.40 8.75
CA ASP A 829 42.04 13.76 8.69
C ASP A 829 43.24 13.88 7.74
N THR A 830 43.69 12.78 7.14
CA THR A 830 44.80 12.79 6.17
C THR A 830 44.33 13.32 4.82
N PHE A 831 45.08 14.26 4.22
CA PHE A 831 44.75 14.86 2.90
C PHE A 831 44.53 13.85 1.76
N ALA A 832 45.13 12.66 1.86
CA ALA A 832 45.06 11.59 0.87
C ALA A 832 43.99 10.53 1.20
N TYR A 833 43.25 10.69 2.31
CA TYR A 833 42.28 9.71 2.77
C TYR A 833 41.25 9.39 1.68
N ASP A 834 40.51 10.38 1.19
CA ASP A 834 39.48 10.18 0.17
C ASP A 834 40.04 9.53 -1.10
N ALA A 835 41.22 9.95 -1.54
CA ALA A 835 41.87 9.37 -2.71
C ALA A 835 42.28 7.90 -2.49
N ILE A 836 42.81 7.56 -1.31
CA ILE A 836 43.22 6.19 -0.96
C ILE A 836 41.99 5.30 -0.82
N MET A 837 40.94 5.79 -0.16
CA MET A 837 39.72 5.01 0.07
C MET A 837 38.93 4.82 -1.21
N ASN A 838 38.79 5.84 -2.07
CA ASN A 838 38.19 5.70 -3.41
C ASN A 838 38.93 4.64 -4.24
N LEU A 839 40.26 4.73 -4.33
CA LEU A 839 41.05 3.74 -5.06
C LEU A 839 40.94 2.33 -4.43
N THR A 840 40.70 2.23 -3.12
CA THR A 840 40.47 0.94 -2.44
C THR A 840 39.09 0.39 -2.77
N ALA A 841 38.05 1.21 -2.69
CA ALA A 841 36.68 0.86 -3.06
C ALA A 841 36.56 0.44 -4.54
N GLN A 842 37.36 1.03 -5.42
CA GLN A 842 37.44 0.61 -6.84
C GLN A 842 38.28 -0.66 -7.07
N GLY A 843 38.76 -1.33 -6.02
CA GLY A 843 39.62 -2.51 -6.11
C GLY A 843 40.99 -2.24 -6.72
N ILE A 844 41.42 -0.98 -6.82
CA ILE A 844 42.74 -0.61 -7.33
C ILE A 844 43.80 -0.82 -6.25
N LEU A 845 43.47 -0.51 -5.00
CA LEU A 845 44.29 -0.70 -3.81
C LEU A 845 43.62 -1.72 -2.89
N THR A 846 44.41 -2.45 -2.09
CA THR A 846 43.89 -3.49 -1.17
C THR A 846 44.49 -3.39 0.23
N GLY A 847 45.38 -2.40 0.46
CA GLY A 847 46.24 -2.35 1.64
C GLY A 847 47.07 -3.62 1.86
N TYR A 848 47.51 -3.82 3.10
CA TYR A 848 48.26 -4.97 3.58
C TYR A 848 47.43 -5.77 4.59
N SER A 849 47.76 -7.05 4.75
CA SER A 849 47.03 -7.98 5.64
C SER A 849 47.09 -7.62 7.13
N ASP A 850 47.90 -6.63 7.52
CA ASP A 850 47.95 -6.09 8.87
C ASP A 850 47.04 -4.86 9.06
N GLY A 851 46.17 -4.57 8.08
CA GLY A 851 45.25 -3.44 8.12
C GLY A 851 45.91 -2.09 7.84
N THR A 852 47.14 -2.05 7.31
CA THR A 852 47.83 -0.81 6.94
C THR A 852 47.80 -0.56 5.43
N TYR A 853 47.86 0.71 5.01
CA TYR A 853 48.11 1.13 3.63
C TYR A 853 49.62 1.27 3.34
N ARG A 854 50.41 1.65 4.35
CA ARG A 854 51.85 1.97 4.27
C ARG A 854 52.14 3.07 3.25
N ARG A 855 51.76 4.30 3.57
CA ARG A 855 51.85 5.49 2.69
C ARG A 855 53.22 5.73 2.01
N SER A 856 54.30 5.17 2.56
CA SER A 856 55.68 5.29 2.06
C SER A 856 56.13 4.18 1.10
N GLN A 857 55.31 3.15 0.89
CA GLN A 857 55.56 2.09 -0.08
C GLN A 857 55.26 2.56 -1.50
N ALA A 858 56.07 2.10 -2.46
CA ALA A 858 55.83 2.39 -3.87
C ALA A 858 54.65 1.58 -4.40
N VAL A 859 53.81 2.20 -5.23
CA VAL A 859 52.73 1.54 -5.95
C VAL A 859 53.31 0.41 -6.81
N ASN A 860 52.76 -0.80 -6.71
CA ASN A 860 53.28 -1.93 -7.46
C ASN A 860 52.83 -1.87 -8.94
N ARG A 861 53.49 -2.65 -9.82
CA ARG A 861 53.19 -2.63 -11.27
C ARG A 861 51.73 -2.96 -11.61
N GLY A 862 51.09 -3.86 -10.84
CA GLY A 862 49.69 -4.22 -11.04
C GLY A 862 48.76 -3.07 -10.68
N GLN A 863 48.99 -2.42 -9.54
CA GLN A 863 48.26 -1.22 -9.14
C GLN A 863 48.48 -0.07 -10.13
N SER A 864 49.71 0.19 -10.57
CA SER A 864 49.99 1.19 -11.61
C SER A 864 49.28 0.88 -12.92
N ALA A 865 49.21 -0.39 -13.32
CA ALA A 865 48.48 -0.82 -14.51
C ALA A 865 46.97 -0.60 -14.37
N ARG A 866 46.37 -0.91 -13.21
CA ARG A 866 44.95 -0.64 -12.91
C ARG A 866 44.63 0.85 -12.96
N ILE A 867 45.46 1.69 -12.35
CA ILE A 867 45.33 3.16 -12.38
C ILE A 867 45.37 3.68 -13.82
N ILE A 868 46.38 3.28 -14.61
CA ILE A 868 46.52 3.72 -16.01
C ILE A 868 45.37 3.22 -16.88
N ALA A 869 44.93 1.97 -16.69
CA ALA A 869 43.84 1.39 -17.47
C ALA A 869 42.53 2.15 -17.25
N ARG A 870 42.20 2.46 -15.99
CA ARG A 870 41.02 3.25 -15.63
C ARG A 870 41.11 4.69 -16.12
N ALA A 871 42.25 5.35 -15.95
CA ALA A 871 42.46 6.73 -16.41
C ALA A 871 42.38 6.91 -17.93
N LEU A 872 42.51 5.83 -18.71
CA LEU A 872 42.43 5.82 -20.16
C LEU A 872 41.13 5.18 -20.68
N GLU A 873 40.17 4.86 -19.79
CA GLU A 873 38.91 4.17 -20.11
C GLU A 873 39.13 2.90 -20.95
N LEU A 874 40.25 2.20 -20.72
CA LEU A 874 40.56 1.01 -21.51
C LEU A 874 39.60 -0.11 -21.10
N PRO A 875 38.95 -0.79 -22.07
CA PRO A 875 38.01 -1.86 -21.77
C PRO A 875 38.70 -2.95 -20.94
N SER A 876 38.05 -3.36 -19.85
CA SER A 876 38.51 -4.44 -18.98
C SER A 876 38.49 -5.77 -19.74
N GLN A 877 39.57 -6.10 -20.45
CA GLN A 877 39.75 -7.45 -20.97
C GLN A 877 40.08 -8.37 -19.78
N LYS A 878 39.08 -9.16 -19.37
CA LYS A 878 39.22 -10.28 -18.42
C LYS A 878 40.46 -11.12 -18.80
N ARG A 879 41.37 -11.30 -17.86
CA ARG A 879 42.43 -12.34 -17.90
C ARG A 879 42.50 -13.06 -16.58
#